data_AF-A0A238YA84-F1
#
_entry.id   AF-A0A238YA84-F1
#
_cell.length_a   1.000
_cell.length_b   1.000
_cell.length_c   1.000
_cell.angle_alpha   90.00
_cell.angle_beta   90.00
_cell.angle_gamma   90.00
#
_symmetry.space_group_name_H-M   'P 1'
#
loop_
_entity.id
_entity.type
_entity.pdbx_description
1 polymer ?
#
loop_
_entity_poly.entity_id
_entity_poly.type
_entity_poly.pdbx_seq_one_letter_code
_entity_poly.pdbx_strand_id
1 'polypeptide(L)'
;MTRSVTALLGSVAILSLATPALADEARYYTSQSVTCDGRSHVLELRVAPNDEPNIRLFWRGQDNRISGRDWHLPAEFLEGQSVVLDQLANYPKGQVSGLESDAPELQLLGFDGAPLPGCEAFRFAPAKVPQARYDAVLAMLEADAPTPAAVAAARAAAEALPPPVLLPPLDQQGKRRAVQDGLKTMGSRMVERARALAGEIEGDEAAALLPELRDAWRASRDRADAELLTELQDTRALALMVAGRDMSAMAETDPARICATVDGVSTNMMSPTFSRVGEETLLEIASGVPVQHWTREFAETTMDLSQSCADDRYETLAAQAWPRIEARIAGMDKLRATVATLAATPVTVDAYRAANWLTVDPSTLRDAGLSREEIDRVLRPATARLLENAVPVLAEELAQGVADESDIPAVTSHCARRIGAVMAGMDTMVAARITRACEDIAAAHLTRVGMARIAEKAARAEAAGESYEDALATDGYAVLPDFGPRPAGAAFDAAVAELNAAAQEAEARVADKRARVLAAEAERLAAAYAGLEPGSPDTAVLLNCTRYPEAPLLTGLHGQCQELSAAFQAQHGETHCARLYEEAKADDDLRDAQLDLGEKGLLPLRRLLCHLPAAATLTRHGGLFRDTRYEVGLQAQGKSGVQTLTGTLAPAGAPGVWRLTEIALEPGPLRDAPATLDLCLGHPDRCVD
;
A
#
# COMPACT_ATOMS: atom_id res chain seq x y z
N MET A 1 60.21 -57.25 35.53
CA MET A 1 61.26 -56.29 35.14
C MET A 1 61.87 -56.74 33.81
N THR A 2 62.07 -55.77 32.91
CA THR A 2 63.04 -55.75 31.79
C THR A 2 62.91 -56.73 30.61
N ARG A 3 62.29 -56.18 29.54
CA ARG A 3 62.75 -56.01 28.14
C ARG A 3 63.58 -57.12 27.44
N SER A 4 62.98 -57.60 26.34
CA SER A 4 63.45 -57.59 24.94
C SER A 4 64.85 -58.10 24.58
N VAL A 5 64.95 -59.00 23.58
CA VAL A 5 65.43 -58.70 22.20
C VAL A 5 65.12 -59.87 21.25
N THR A 6 64.74 -59.47 20.05
CA THR A 6 64.32 -60.08 18.80
C THR A 6 65.36 -60.99 18.10
N ALA A 7 64.89 -62.00 17.35
CA ALA A 7 65.50 -62.40 16.07
C ALA A 7 64.47 -63.12 15.16
N LEU A 8 64.33 -62.57 13.96
CA LEU A 8 63.56 -63.07 12.80
C LEU A 8 64.14 -64.38 12.23
N LEU A 9 63.28 -65.23 11.65
CA LEU A 9 63.28 -65.64 10.21
C LEU A 9 62.39 -66.87 9.99
N GLY A 10 61.58 -66.86 8.92
CA GLY A 10 61.09 -68.10 8.29
C GLY A 10 59.64 -68.12 7.85
N SER A 11 59.36 -67.54 6.68
CA SER A 11 58.09 -67.58 5.94
C SER A 11 57.68 -68.99 5.51
N VAL A 12 56.39 -69.33 5.66
CA VAL A 12 55.63 -70.14 4.68
C VAL A 12 54.26 -69.49 4.50
N ALA A 13 53.98 -69.14 3.26
CA ALA A 13 52.74 -68.54 2.79
C ALA A 13 51.59 -69.55 2.83
N ILE A 14 50.43 -69.10 3.32
CA ILE A 14 49.13 -69.57 2.83
C ILE A 14 48.48 -68.34 2.20
N LEU A 15 48.46 -68.34 0.87
CA LEU A 15 47.61 -67.45 0.07
C LEU A 15 46.15 -67.75 0.40
N SER A 16 45.53 -66.90 1.19
CA SER A 16 44.10 -66.61 1.03
C SER A 16 44.01 -65.43 0.06
N LEU A 17 43.85 -65.75 -1.23
CA LEU A 17 43.34 -64.83 -2.24
C LEU A 17 41.95 -64.37 -1.78
N ALA A 18 41.89 -63.24 -1.09
CA ALA A 18 40.66 -62.46 -1.02
C ALA A 18 40.54 -61.78 -2.38
N THR A 19 39.72 -62.35 -3.27
CA THR A 19 39.15 -61.57 -4.37
C THR A 19 38.42 -60.37 -3.73
N PRO A 20 38.64 -59.14 -4.19
CA PRO A 20 37.79 -58.04 -3.79
C PRO A 20 36.40 -58.34 -4.35
N ALA A 21 35.51 -58.84 -3.49
CA ALA A 21 34.10 -58.94 -3.83
C ALA A 21 33.65 -57.55 -4.30
N LEU A 22 33.10 -57.47 -5.51
CA LEU A 22 32.46 -56.27 -6.01
C LEU A 22 31.48 -55.78 -4.94
N ALA A 23 31.72 -54.58 -4.38
CA ALA A 23 30.79 -53.93 -3.46
C ALA A 23 29.35 -54.04 -4.00
N ASP A 24 28.40 -54.41 -3.12
CA ASP A 24 26.98 -54.65 -3.45
C ASP A 24 26.25 -53.43 -4.04
N GLU A 25 26.88 -52.25 -3.98
CA GLU A 25 26.33 -50.96 -4.39
C GLU A 25 26.75 -50.55 -5.82
N ALA A 26 25.85 -49.88 -6.53
CA ALA A 26 26.13 -49.33 -7.85
C ALA A 26 27.26 -48.29 -7.82
N ARG A 27 28.24 -48.45 -8.70
CA ARG A 27 29.36 -47.52 -8.90
C ARG A 27 29.08 -46.60 -10.09
N TYR A 28 29.50 -45.35 -9.96
CA TYR A 28 29.29 -44.32 -10.97
C TYR A 28 30.63 -43.72 -11.37
N TYR A 29 30.79 -43.48 -12.66
CA TYR A 29 32.01 -42.90 -13.21
C TYR A 29 31.69 -41.86 -14.27
N THR A 30 32.58 -40.88 -14.40
CA THR A 30 32.53 -39.86 -15.46
C THR A 30 33.84 -39.87 -16.22
N SER A 31 33.79 -39.77 -17.54
CA SER A 31 35.01 -39.76 -18.37
C SER A 31 35.59 -38.35 -18.46
N GLN A 32 36.88 -38.29 -18.79
CA GLN A 32 37.43 -37.09 -19.41
C GLN A 32 36.74 -36.78 -20.74
N SER A 33 36.87 -35.53 -21.20
CA SER A 33 36.42 -35.13 -22.52
C SER A 33 37.38 -35.66 -23.59
N VAL A 34 36.90 -36.47 -24.52
CA VAL A 34 37.69 -37.04 -25.62
C VAL A 34 37.13 -36.59 -26.96
N THR A 35 38.01 -36.20 -27.89
CA THR A 35 37.62 -35.85 -29.25
C THR A 35 37.65 -37.07 -30.16
N CYS A 36 36.54 -37.32 -30.84
CA CYS A 36 36.32 -38.40 -31.79
C CYS A 36 35.59 -37.86 -33.01
N ASP A 37 36.08 -38.16 -34.22
CA ASP A 37 35.50 -37.65 -35.48
C ASP A 37 35.31 -36.12 -35.50
N GLY A 38 36.23 -35.38 -34.88
CA GLY A 38 36.17 -33.92 -34.77
C GLY A 38 35.12 -33.39 -33.78
N ARG A 39 34.53 -34.24 -32.95
CA ARG A 39 33.54 -33.88 -31.92
C ARG A 39 34.00 -34.29 -30.53
N SER A 40 33.79 -33.42 -29.55
CA SER A 40 34.16 -33.70 -28.16
C SER A 40 33.03 -34.42 -27.42
N HIS A 41 33.40 -35.40 -26.61
CA HIS A 41 32.48 -36.28 -25.92
C HIS A 41 32.85 -36.52 -24.45
N VAL A 42 31.83 -36.52 -23.58
CA VAL A 42 31.95 -36.91 -22.17
C VAL A 42 30.95 -38.03 -21.89
N LEU A 43 31.38 -39.08 -21.20
CA LEU A 43 30.61 -40.27 -20.93
C LEU A 43 30.33 -40.42 -19.44
N GLU A 44 29.14 -40.92 -19.12
CA GLU A 44 28.74 -41.30 -17.76
C GLU A 44 28.45 -42.80 -17.73
N LEU A 45 29.11 -43.52 -16.83
CA LEU A 45 29.02 -44.97 -16.69
C LEU A 45 28.45 -45.33 -15.32
N ARG A 46 27.43 -46.18 -15.30
CA ARG A 46 26.93 -46.87 -14.09
C ARG A 46 27.22 -48.35 -14.21
N VAL A 47 27.87 -48.91 -13.19
CA VAL A 47 28.10 -50.35 -13.03
C VAL A 47 27.38 -50.81 -11.77
N ALA A 48 26.39 -51.68 -11.91
CA ALA A 48 25.55 -52.14 -10.80
C ALA A 48 25.43 -53.67 -10.87
N PRO A 49 26.37 -54.43 -10.27
CA PRO A 49 26.52 -55.86 -10.50
C PRO A 49 25.26 -56.70 -10.27
N ASN A 50 24.42 -56.28 -9.32
CA ASN A 50 23.21 -56.99 -8.90
C ASN A 50 21.90 -56.40 -9.47
N ASP A 51 21.97 -55.30 -10.22
CA ASP A 51 20.79 -54.64 -10.79
C ASP A 51 20.63 -54.98 -12.28
N GLU A 52 19.39 -55.01 -12.79
CA GLU A 52 19.14 -55.07 -14.23
C GLU A 52 18.64 -53.70 -14.74
N PRO A 53 19.31 -53.10 -15.74
CA PRO A 53 20.60 -53.46 -16.35
C PRO A 53 21.79 -53.20 -15.41
N ASN A 54 22.84 -54.01 -15.56
CA ASN A 54 24.05 -53.93 -14.73
C ASN A 54 25.13 -53.02 -15.30
N ILE A 55 25.03 -52.64 -16.58
CA ILE A 55 25.80 -51.53 -17.16
C ILE A 55 24.85 -50.53 -17.81
N ARG A 56 25.02 -49.24 -17.49
CA ARG A 56 24.44 -48.14 -18.27
C ARG A 56 25.52 -47.17 -18.69
N LEU A 57 25.54 -46.78 -19.96
CA LEU A 57 26.47 -45.79 -20.49
C LEU A 57 25.67 -44.67 -21.17
N PHE A 58 26.00 -43.44 -20.81
CA PHE A 58 25.46 -42.25 -21.43
C PHE A 58 26.56 -41.47 -22.13
N TRP A 59 26.22 -40.96 -23.29
CA TRP A 59 27.08 -40.22 -24.18
C TRP A 59 26.59 -38.79 -24.29
N ARG A 60 27.47 -37.82 -24.01
CA ARG A 60 27.20 -36.41 -24.21
C ARG A 60 27.98 -35.87 -25.38
N GLY A 61 27.28 -35.31 -26.36
CA GLY A 61 27.88 -34.54 -27.46
C GLY A 61 28.16 -33.09 -27.08
N GLN A 62 28.91 -32.39 -27.93
CA GLN A 62 29.19 -30.95 -27.82
C GLN A 62 27.92 -30.08 -27.89
N ASP A 63 26.83 -30.58 -28.46
CA ASP A 63 25.51 -29.93 -28.47
C ASP A 63 24.66 -30.23 -27.22
N ASN A 64 25.29 -30.79 -26.17
CA ASN A 64 24.64 -31.26 -24.95
C ASN A 64 23.53 -32.30 -25.18
N ARG A 65 23.45 -32.91 -26.38
CA ARG A 65 22.56 -34.06 -26.58
C ARG A 65 23.12 -35.26 -25.85
N ILE A 66 22.23 -35.90 -25.10
CA ILE A 66 22.53 -37.07 -24.30
C ILE A 66 21.86 -38.27 -24.96
N SER A 67 22.64 -39.30 -25.27
CA SER A 67 22.14 -40.61 -25.68
C SER A 67 22.58 -41.66 -24.69
N GLY A 68 21.77 -42.68 -24.44
CA GLY A 68 22.03 -43.70 -23.42
C GLY A 68 21.80 -45.10 -23.94
N ARG A 69 22.56 -46.05 -23.43
CA ARG A 69 22.38 -47.48 -23.69
C ARG A 69 22.58 -48.27 -22.40
N ASP A 70 21.84 -49.36 -22.34
CA ASP A 70 21.78 -50.27 -21.21
C ASP A 70 22.20 -51.65 -21.69
N TRP A 71 23.04 -52.33 -20.92
CA TRP A 71 23.45 -53.71 -21.17
C TRP A 71 23.19 -54.55 -19.93
N HIS A 72 22.83 -55.80 -20.18
CA HIS A 72 22.76 -56.85 -19.18
C HIS A 72 23.83 -57.88 -19.51
N LEU A 73 24.86 -57.94 -18.68
CA LEU A 73 25.98 -58.86 -18.82
C LEU A 73 25.91 -59.95 -17.74
N PRO A 74 26.32 -61.19 -18.01
CA PRO A 74 26.52 -62.17 -16.95
C PRO A 74 27.56 -61.69 -15.93
N ALA A 75 27.40 -62.05 -14.66
CA ALA A 75 28.24 -61.55 -13.55
C ALA A 75 29.75 -61.79 -13.76
N GLU A 76 30.12 -62.91 -14.41
CA GLU A 76 31.49 -63.27 -14.79
C GLU A 76 32.20 -62.25 -15.71
N PHE A 77 31.44 -61.46 -16.48
CA PHE A 77 31.99 -60.39 -17.34
C PHE A 77 32.30 -59.10 -16.57
N LEU A 78 31.83 -58.99 -15.32
CA LEU A 78 32.16 -57.87 -14.44
C LEU A 78 33.43 -58.15 -13.60
N GLU A 79 33.95 -59.38 -13.64
CA GLU A 79 35.12 -59.83 -12.88
C GLU A 79 36.39 -59.84 -13.75
N GLY A 80 36.98 -58.66 -13.99
CA GLY A 80 38.36 -58.53 -14.51
C GLY A 80 38.59 -58.83 -15.99
N GLN A 81 37.54 -59.13 -16.77
CA GLN A 81 37.64 -59.32 -18.22
C GLN A 81 37.21 -58.07 -18.99
N SER A 82 37.89 -57.78 -20.10
CA SER A 82 37.42 -56.74 -21.03
C SER A 82 36.16 -57.20 -21.75
N VAL A 83 35.13 -56.36 -21.76
CA VAL A 83 33.83 -56.65 -22.38
C VAL A 83 33.63 -55.79 -23.62
N VAL A 84 33.15 -56.39 -24.70
CA VAL A 84 32.75 -55.64 -25.90
C VAL A 84 31.26 -55.31 -25.81
N LEU A 85 30.95 -54.02 -25.79
CA LEU A 85 29.61 -53.48 -25.86
C LEU A 85 29.25 -53.19 -27.33
N ASP A 86 28.19 -53.81 -27.83
CA ASP A 86 27.66 -53.52 -29.16
C ASP A 86 26.72 -52.30 -29.16
N GLN A 87 26.61 -51.62 -30.31
CA GLN A 87 25.68 -50.50 -30.58
C GLN A 87 25.86 -49.26 -29.68
N LEU A 88 27.11 -48.79 -29.54
CA LEU A 88 27.47 -47.59 -28.79
C LEU A 88 27.15 -46.30 -29.56
N ALA A 89 25.96 -45.74 -29.36
CA ALA A 89 25.52 -44.50 -30.01
C ALA A 89 25.69 -44.57 -31.55
N ASN A 90 26.61 -43.79 -32.13
CA ASN A 90 26.92 -43.80 -33.57
C ASN A 90 28.02 -44.80 -33.96
N TYR A 91 28.59 -45.52 -33.00
CA TYR A 91 29.70 -46.45 -33.17
C TYR A 91 29.23 -47.90 -33.08
N PRO A 92 29.81 -48.82 -33.87
CA PRO A 92 29.35 -50.20 -33.91
C PRO A 92 29.65 -50.94 -32.61
N LYS A 93 30.83 -50.73 -32.02
CA LYS A 93 31.33 -51.48 -30.87
C LYS A 93 32.25 -50.63 -29.99
N GLY A 94 32.44 -51.05 -28.74
CA GLY A 94 33.51 -50.55 -27.89
C GLY A 94 33.85 -51.52 -26.79
N GLN A 95 35.13 -51.56 -26.43
CA GLN A 95 35.66 -52.47 -25.43
C GLN A 95 35.82 -51.71 -24.11
N VAL A 96 35.12 -52.14 -23.07
CA VAL A 96 35.31 -51.66 -21.71
C VAL A 96 36.21 -52.61 -20.96
N SER A 97 37.17 -52.07 -20.21
CA SER A 97 38.10 -52.84 -19.37
C SER A 97 38.21 -52.25 -17.97
N GLY A 98 38.61 -53.07 -17.00
CA GLY A 98 38.83 -52.63 -15.61
C GLY A 98 37.56 -52.18 -14.88
N LEU A 99 36.41 -52.82 -15.14
CA LEU A 99 35.11 -52.49 -14.51
C LEU A 99 35.11 -52.67 -12.98
N GLU A 100 35.98 -53.53 -12.47
CA GLU A 100 36.22 -53.79 -11.06
C GLU A 100 37.08 -52.72 -10.38
N SER A 101 37.79 -51.91 -11.17
CA SER A 101 38.72 -50.88 -10.70
C SER A 101 38.02 -49.51 -10.55
N ASP A 102 38.71 -48.57 -9.90
CA ASP A 102 38.27 -47.18 -9.81
C ASP A 102 38.52 -46.38 -11.11
N ALA A 103 39.15 -46.98 -12.12
CA ALA A 103 39.50 -46.29 -13.37
C ALA A 103 39.21 -47.18 -14.60
N PRO A 104 37.93 -47.48 -14.89
CA PRO A 104 37.59 -48.21 -16.10
C PRO A 104 38.02 -47.42 -17.35
N GLU A 105 38.28 -48.13 -18.44
CA GLU A 105 38.60 -47.54 -19.74
C GLU A 105 37.67 -48.10 -20.83
N LEU A 106 37.16 -47.23 -21.70
CA LEU A 106 36.40 -47.60 -22.90
C LEU A 106 37.18 -47.22 -24.15
N GLN A 107 37.51 -48.21 -24.98
CA GLN A 107 38.09 -48.02 -26.31
C GLN A 107 37.01 -48.24 -27.38
N LEU A 108 36.77 -47.24 -28.23
CA LEU A 108 35.86 -47.40 -29.37
C LEU A 108 36.49 -48.28 -30.44
N LEU A 109 35.69 -49.17 -31.03
CA LEU A 109 36.12 -50.14 -32.04
C LEU A 109 35.34 -49.98 -33.35
N GLY A 110 36.01 -50.26 -34.46
CA GLY A 110 35.40 -50.39 -35.78
C GLY A 110 34.62 -51.71 -35.95
N PHE A 111 33.99 -51.90 -37.11
CA PHE A 111 33.28 -53.14 -37.43
C PHE A 111 34.21 -54.37 -37.49
N ASP A 112 35.48 -54.15 -37.78
CA ASP A 112 36.56 -55.14 -37.80
C ASP A 112 37.11 -55.48 -36.40
N GLY A 113 36.65 -54.78 -35.35
CA GLY A 113 37.11 -54.96 -33.98
C GLY A 113 38.44 -54.26 -33.66
N ALA A 114 39.01 -53.49 -34.57
CA ALA A 114 40.20 -52.68 -34.32
C ALA A 114 39.82 -51.34 -33.67
N PRO A 115 40.71 -50.71 -32.86
CA PRO A 115 40.50 -49.37 -32.34
C PRO A 115 40.21 -48.35 -33.43
N LEU A 116 39.21 -47.49 -33.22
CA LEU A 116 38.83 -46.49 -34.20
C LEU A 116 39.96 -45.44 -34.37
N PRO A 117 40.46 -45.18 -35.60
CA PRO A 117 41.52 -44.21 -35.81
C PRO A 117 41.10 -42.79 -35.40
N GLY A 118 41.96 -42.07 -34.67
CA GLY A 118 41.67 -40.69 -34.24
C GLY A 118 40.76 -40.57 -33.01
N CYS A 119 40.46 -41.70 -32.35
CA CYS A 119 39.71 -41.76 -31.09
C CYS A 119 40.56 -42.38 -29.99
N GLU A 120 40.94 -41.56 -29.01
CA GLU A 120 41.60 -42.06 -27.81
C GLU A 120 40.62 -42.84 -26.91
N ALA A 121 41.17 -43.66 -26.01
CA ALA A 121 40.37 -44.35 -25.00
C ALA A 121 39.76 -43.34 -24.02
N PHE A 122 38.48 -43.55 -23.68
CA PHE A 122 37.80 -42.82 -22.62
C PHE A 122 38.22 -43.40 -21.27
N ARG A 123 39.03 -42.65 -20.53
CA ARG A 123 39.36 -43.00 -19.14
C ARG A 123 38.30 -42.42 -18.22
N PHE A 124 37.79 -43.28 -17.36
CA PHE A 124 36.79 -42.93 -16.36
C PHE A 124 37.43 -42.66 -15.01
N ALA A 125 36.87 -41.71 -14.27
CA ALA A 125 37.19 -41.46 -12.87
C ALA A 125 35.94 -41.70 -11.99
N PRO A 126 36.11 -42.10 -10.72
CA PRO A 126 34.99 -42.30 -9.82
C PRO A 126 34.20 -41.00 -9.65
N ALA A 127 32.87 -41.10 -9.74
CA ALA A 127 31.95 -39.99 -9.57
C ALA A 127 31.04 -40.22 -8.36
N LYS A 128 30.62 -39.13 -7.71
CA LYS A 128 29.57 -39.20 -6.70
C LYS A 128 28.28 -39.73 -7.32
N VAL A 129 27.47 -40.42 -6.51
CA VAL A 129 26.15 -40.89 -6.93
C VAL A 129 25.31 -39.74 -7.51
N PRO A 130 24.49 -39.98 -8.56
CA PRO A 130 23.72 -38.94 -9.24
C PRO A 130 22.90 -38.06 -8.30
N GLN A 131 22.27 -38.66 -7.29
CA GLN A 131 21.50 -37.94 -6.27
C GLN A 131 22.31 -36.81 -5.63
N ALA A 132 23.52 -37.14 -5.14
CA ALA A 132 24.39 -36.18 -4.46
C ALA A 132 24.91 -35.08 -5.40
N ARG A 133 25.08 -35.36 -6.69
CA ARG A 133 25.45 -34.35 -7.70
C ARG A 133 24.30 -33.37 -7.95
N TYR A 134 23.08 -33.88 -8.09
CA TYR A 134 21.88 -33.04 -8.22
C TYR A 134 21.64 -32.21 -6.95
N ASP A 135 21.78 -32.80 -5.77
CA ASP A 135 21.60 -32.10 -4.49
C ASP A 135 22.64 -30.99 -4.30
N ALA A 136 23.90 -31.23 -4.71
CA ALA A 136 24.93 -30.19 -4.69
C ALA A 136 24.58 -29.00 -5.59
N VAL A 137 24.07 -29.25 -6.80
CA VAL A 137 23.61 -28.16 -7.69
C VAL A 137 22.40 -27.45 -7.09
N LEU A 138 21.41 -28.18 -6.58
CA LEU A 138 20.24 -27.57 -5.94
C LEU A 138 20.63 -26.69 -4.76
N ALA A 139 21.60 -27.10 -3.93
CA ALA A 139 22.12 -26.28 -2.85
C ALA A 139 22.81 -25.00 -3.34
N MET A 140 23.53 -25.03 -4.48
CA MET A 140 24.08 -23.81 -5.09
C MET A 140 22.97 -22.83 -5.52
N LEU A 141 21.84 -23.36 -6.00
CA LEU A 141 20.70 -22.58 -6.49
C LEU A 141 19.87 -21.94 -5.37
N GLU A 142 20.09 -22.33 -4.12
CA GLU A 142 19.45 -21.78 -2.93
C GLU A 142 20.16 -20.52 -2.39
N ALA A 143 21.26 -20.08 -2.99
CA ALA A 143 21.94 -18.86 -2.57
C ALA A 143 20.99 -17.65 -2.54
N ASP A 144 20.90 -16.99 -1.38
CA ASP A 144 20.07 -15.81 -1.14
C ASP A 144 20.56 -14.60 -1.94
N ALA A 145 21.87 -14.50 -2.11
CA ALA A 145 22.60 -13.36 -2.65
C ALA A 145 23.49 -13.75 -3.85
N PRO A 146 22.92 -14.25 -4.96
CA PRO A 146 23.72 -14.78 -6.05
C PRO A 146 24.43 -13.66 -6.84
N THR A 147 25.73 -13.82 -7.06
CA THR A 147 26.53 -12.98 -7.97
C THR A 147 26.45 -13.49 -9.42
N PRO A 148 26.77 -12.67 -10.45
CA PRO A 148 26.90 -13.13 -11.83
C PRO A 148 27.83 -14.35 -11.96
N ALA A 149 28.97 -14.33 -11.27
CA ALA A 149 29.90 -15.47 -11.25
C ALA A 149 29.28 -16.73 -10.63
N ALA A 150 28.50 -16.59 -9.55
CA ALA A 150 27.80 -17.71 -8.92
C ALA A 150 26.74 -18.33 -9.84
N VAL A 151 25.98 -17.50 -10.59
CA VAL A 151 25.01 -17.98 -11.57
C VAL A 151 25.71 -18.72 -12.72
N ALA A 152 26.82 -18.19 -13.23
CA ALA A 152 27.62 -18.85 -14.26
C ALA A 152 28.16 -20.22 -13.78
N ALA A 153 28.69 -20.27 -12.56
CA ALA A 153 29.15 -21.51 -11.93
C ALA A 153 28.01 -22.53 -11.74
N ALA A 154 26.83 -22.08 -11.30
CA ALA A 154 25.65 -22.95 -11.15
C ALA A 154 25.15 -23.50 -12.49
N ARG A 155 25.15 -22.68 -13.56
CA ARG A 155 24.83 -23.14 -14.92
C ARG A 155 25.82 -24.19 -15.41
N ALA A 156 27.12 -23.94 -15.27
CA ALA A 156 28.15 -24.91 -15.65
C ALA A 156 28.03 -26.23 -14.86
N ALA A 157 27.76 -26.14 -13.54
CA ALA A 157 27.54 -27.32 -12.71
C ALA A 157 26.27 -28.09 -13.10
N ALA A 158 25.19 -27.38 -13.44
CA ALA A 158 23.94 -27.97 -13.92
C ALA A 158 24.10 -28.64 -15.29
N GLU A 159 24.85 -28.02 -16.20
CA GLU A 159 25.21 -28.62 -17.49
C GLU A 159 26.01 -29.90 -17.27
N ALA A 160 26.92 -29.94 -16.29
CA ALA A 160 27.72 -31.11 -15.93
C ALA A 160 26.97 -32.22 -15.16
N LEU A 161 25.67 -32.05 -14.85
CA LEU A 161 24.89 -33.09 -14.15
C LEU A 161 24.72 -34.35 -14.99
N PRO A 162 24.72 -35.55 -14.38
CA PRO A 162 24.43 -36.77 -15.12
C PRO A 162 22.98 -36.76 -15.64
N PRO A 163 22.64 -37.56 -16.65
CA PRO A 163 21.27 -37.61 -17.18
C PRO A 163 20.24 -38.00 -16.10
N PRO A 164 19.02 -37.42 -16.09
CA PRO A 164 18.03 -37.70 -15.04
C PRO A 164 17.65 -39.18 -14.91
N VAL A 165 17.80 -39.98 -15.96
CA VAL A 165 17.50 -41.43 -15.94
C VAL A 165 18.47 -42.25 -15.05
N LEU A 166 19.62 -41.67 -14.66
CA LEU A 166 20.51 -42.25 -13.66
C LEU A 166 20.04 -42.00 -12.21
N LEU A 167 19.02 -41.17 -12.00
CA LEU A 167 18.36 -40.98 -10.71
C LEU A 167 17.28 -42.05 -10.47
N PRO A 168 16.88 -42.28 -9.20
CA PRO A 168 15.70 -43.09 -8.88
C PRO A 168 14.46 -42.62 -9.67
N PRO A 169 13.59 -43.51 -10.17
CA PRO A 169 12.46 -43.15 -11.04
C PRO A 169 11.55 -42.04 -10.50
N LEU A 170 11.31 -42.02 -9.19
CA LEU A 170 10.49 -41.01 -8.53
C LEU A 170 11.14 -39.62 -8.47
N ASP A 171 12.47 -39.54 -8.56
CA ASP A 171 13.24 -38.29 -8.46
C ASP A 171 13.54 -37.65 -9.82
N GLN A 172 13.45 -38.41 -10.92
CA GLN A 172 13.94 -37.98 -12.24
C GLN A 172 13.27 -36.70 -12.74
N GLN A 173 11.94 -36.64 -12.71
CA GLN A 173 11.20 -35.44 -13.14
C GLN A 173 11.30 -34.31 -12.12
N GLY A 174 11.18 -34.64 -10.82
CA GLY A 174 11.20 -33.67 -9.73
C GLY A 174 12.51 -32.89 -9.68
N LYS A 175 13.65 -33.58 -9.64
CA LYS A 175 14.97 -32.94 -9.59
C LYS A 175 15.34 -32.22 -10.88
N ARG A 176 14.97 -32.77 -12.05
CA ARG A 176 15.18 -32.07 -13.33
C ARG A 176 14.44 -30.73 -13.34
N ARG A 177 13.17 -30.71 -12.95
CA ARG A 177 12.39 -29.46 -12.86
C ARG A 177 12.97 -28.53 -11.80
N ALA A 178 13.30 -29.04 -10.62
CA ALA A 178 13.88 -28.25 -9.55
C ALA A 178 15.19 -27.54 -9.95
N VAL A 179 16.07 -28.20 -10.73
CA VAL A 179 17.28 -27.54 -11.26
C VAL A 179 16.94 -26.47 -12.29
N GLN A 180 16.01 -26.74 -13.23
CA GLN A 180 15.60 -25.77 -14.25
C GLN A 180 14.94 -24.54 -13.63
N ASP A 181 13.99 -24.76 -12.72
CA ASP A 181 13.28 -23.71 -11.99
C ASP A 181 14.24 -22.96 -11.07
N GLY A 182 15.11 -23.67 -10.34
CA GLY A 182 16.11 -23.07 -9.47
C GLY A 182 17.11 -22.17 -10.20
N LEU A 183 17.58 -22.57 -11.39
CA LEU A 183 18.42 -21.71 -12.24
C LEU A 183 17.70 -20.43 -12.67
N LYS A 184 16.42 -20.55 -13.04
CA LYS A 184 15.59 -19.39 -13.39
C LYS A 184 15.42 -18.46 -12.19
N THR A 185 15.05 -19.01 -11.04
CA THR A 185 14.83 -18.23 -9.81
C THR A 185 16.12 -17.58 -9.31
N MET A 186 17.25 -18.29 -9.30
CA MET A 186 18.56 -17.73 -8.93
C MET A 186 18.95 -16.60 -9.89
N GLY A 187 18.72 -16.77 -11.20
CA GLY A 187 18.94 -15.71 -12.19
C GLY A 187 18.09 -14.47 -11.92
N SER A 188 16.80 -14.63 -11.60
CA SER A 188 15.93 -13.50 -11.24
C SER A 188 16.42 -12.77 -9.97
N ARG A 189 16.81 -13.51 -8.92
CA ARG A 189 17.37 -12.90 -7.69
C ARG A 189 18.67 -12.14 -7.97
N MET A 190 19.53 -12.68 -8.85
CA MET A 190 20.77 -12.00 -9.27
C MET A 190 20.45 -10.68 -9.98
N VAL A 191 19.48 -10.66 -10.90
CA VAL A 191 19.08 -9.45 -11.62
C VAL A 191 18.51 -8.38 -10.66
N GLU A 192 17.64 -8.77 -9.72
CA GLU A 192 17.10 -7.84 -8.73
C GLU A 192 18.19 -7.24 -7.85
N ARG A 193 19.12 -8.07 -7.37
CA ARG A 193 20.29 -7.62 -6.60
C ARG A 193 21.18 -6.69 -7.42
N ALA A 194 21.48 -7.07 -8.67
CA ALA A 194 22.33 -6.28 -9.57
C ALA A 194 21.74 -4.88 -9.82
N ARG A 195 20.41 -4.78 -10.01
CA ARG A 195 19.71 -3.49 -10.13
C ARG A 195 19.81 -2.62 -8.88
N ALA A 196 19.72 -3.22 -7.69
CA ALA A 196 19.92 -2.49 -6.44
C ALA A 196 21.37 -1.98 -6.32
N LEU A 197 22.34 -2.87 -6.50
CA LEU A 197 23.78 -2.55 -6.39
C LEU A 197 24.25 -1.54 -7.45
N ALA A 198 23.66 -1.53 -8.65
CA ALA A 198 24.05 -0.56 -9.69
C ALA A 198 23.78 0.90 -9.27
N GLY A 199 22.81 1.15 -8.39
CA GLY A 199 22.54 2.48 -7.83
C GLY A 199 23.46 2.88 -6.66
N GLU A 200 24.18 1.93 -6.06
CA GLU A 200 25.00 2.17 -4.87
C GLU A 200 26.40 2.68 -5.23
N ILE A 201 26.78 3.89 -4.85
CA ILE A 201 28.06 4.48 -5.28
C ILE A 201 29.27 3.89 -4.53
N GLU A 202 29.06 3.38 -3.33
CA GLU A 202 30.10 2.87 -2.43
C GLU A 202 29.90 1.37 -2.17
N GLY A 203 30.98 0.67 -1.81
CA GLY A 203 30.95 -0.77 -1.46
C GLY A 203 31.65 -1.67 -2.48
N ASP A 204 32.36 -2.67 -1.97
CA ASP A 204 33.18 -3.60 -2.78
C ASP A 204 32.31 -4.39 -3.76
N GLU A 205 31.11 -4.79 -3.36
CA GLU A 205 30.18 -5.52 -4.22
C GLU A 205 29.65 -4.67 -5.39
N ALA A 206 29.34 -3.39 -5.12
CA ALA A 206 28.88 -2.47 -6.13
C ALA A 206 29.99 -2.14 -7.15
N ALA A 207 31.24 -2.07 -6.69
CA ALA A 207 32.42 -1.90 -7.55
C ALA A 207 32.71 -3.14 -8.42
N ALA A 208 32.48 -4.35 -7.90
CA ALA A 208 32.72 -5.60 -8.61
C ALA A 208 31.63 -5.96 -9.66
N LEU A 209 30.42 -5.41 -9.51
CA LEU A 209 29.24 -5.79 -10.30
C LEU A 209 29.45 -5.73 -11.83
N LEU A 210 29.84 -4.57 -12.36
CA LEU A 210 29.96 -4.36 -13.80
C LEU A 210 31.09 -5.21 -14.43
N PRO A 211 32.29 -5.31 -13.82
CA PRO A 211 33.31 -6.27 -14.23
C PRO A 211 32.79 -7.72 -14.28
N GLU A 212 32.09 -8.19 -13.25
CA GLU A 212 31.57 -9.57 -13.20
C GLU A 212 30.50 -9.85 -14.26
N LEU A 213 29.61 -8.89 -14.53
CA LEU A 213 28.62 -9.01 -15.59
C LEU A 213 29.26 -9.00 -16.98
N ARG A 214 30.32 -8.21 -17.18
CA ARG A 214 31.10 -8.23 -18.42
C ARG A 214 31.77 -9.58 -18.62
N ASP A 215 32.31 -10.18 -17.56
CA ASP A 215 32.85 -11.55 -17.58
C ASP A 215 31.76 -12.59 -17.92
N ALA A 216 30.59 -12.49 -17.30
CA ALA A 216 29.45 -13.36 -17.59
C ALA A 216 28.99 -13.23 -19.05
N TRP A 217 28.85 -12.00 -19.57
CA TRP A 217 28.51 -11.76 -20.96
C TRP A 217 29.61 -12.24 -21.92
N ARG A 218 30.90 -12.11 -21.57
CA ARG A 218 32.00 -12.66 -22.39
C ARG A 218 31.91 -14.17 -22.52
N ALA A 219 31.46 -14.86 -21.47
CA ALA A 219 31.28 -16.31 -21.48
C ALA A 219 30.04 -16.75 -22.27
N SER A 220 28.91 -16.06 -22.11
CA SER A 220 27.62 -16.45 -22.72
C SER A 220 27.44 -15.92 -24.15
N ARG A 221 27.92 -14.69 -24.39
CA ARG A 221 27.64 -13.87 -25.58
C ARG A 221 26.14 -13.75 -25.88
N ASP A 222 25.34 -13.77 -24.82
CA ASP A 222 23.89 -13.69 -24.89
C ASP A 222 23.42 -12.23 -24.97
N ARG A 223 22.31 -12.02 -25.68
CA ARG A 223 21.72 -10.69 -25.87
C ARG A 223 21.08 -10.16 -24.59
N ALA A 224 20.42 -11.01 -23.81
CA ALA A 224 19.79 -10.59 -22.56
C ALA A 224 20.84 -10.17 -21.52
N ASP A 225 21.99 -10.84 -21.50
CA ASP A 225 23.12 -10.45 -20.66
C ASP A 225 23.72 -9.10 -21.10
N ALA A 226 23.75 -8.83 -22.42
CA ALA A 226 24.19 -7.54 -22.97
C ALA A 226 23.24 -6.40 -22.59
N GLU A 227 21.93 -6.61 -22.76
CA GLU A 227 20.88 -5.65 -22.41
C GLU A 227 20.88 -5.35 -20.90
N LEU A 228 21.05 -6.38 -20.06
CA LEU A 228 21.18 -6.20 -18.62
C LEU A 228 22.45 -5.41 -18.27
N LEU A 229 23.60 -5.74 -18.88
CA LEU A 229 24.85 -5.04 -18.60
C LEU A 229 24.74 -3.54 -18.94
N THR A 230 24.23 -3.18 -20.12
CA THR A 230 24.10 -1.76 -20.48
C THR A 230 23.05 -1.02 -19.65
N GLU A 231 21.93 -1.67 -19.29
CA GLU A 231 20.95 -1.14 -18.33
C GLU A 231 21.62 -0.75 -16.99
N LEU A 232 22.49 -1.63 -16.47
CA LEU A 232 23.17 -1.43 -15.19
C LEU A 232 24.33 -0.43 -15.31
N GLN A 233 25.02 -0.37 -16.45
CA GLN A 233 25.99 0.70 -16.73
C GLN A 233 25.32 2.07 -16.75
N ASP A 234 24.17 2.21 -17.43
CA ASP A 234 23.39 3.45 -17.43
C ASP A 234 22.94 3.84 -16.01
N THR A 235 22.44 2.86 -15.24
CA THR A 235 22.01 3.08 -13.85
C THR A 235 23.16 3.57 -12.98
N ARG A 236 24.33 2.96 -13.12
CA ARG A 236 25.54 3.35 -12.38
C ARG A 236 26.04 4.74 -12.78
N ALA A 237 26.07 5.03 -14.08
CA ALA A 237 26.49 6.34 -14.58
C ALA A 237 25.56 7.45 -14.09
N LEU A 238 24.26 7.19 -14.04
CA LEU A 238 23.28 8.11 -13.47
C LEU A 238 23.51 8.33 -11.97
N ALA A 239 23.75 7.27 -11.19
CA ALA A 239 24.04 7.38 -9.76
C ALA A 239 25.30 8.22 -9.50
N LEU A 240 26.37 7.98 -10.24
CA LEU A 240 27.60 8.77 -10.15
C LEU A 240 27.37 10.24 -10.52
N MET A 241 26.63 10.50 -11.60
CA MET A 241 26.30 11.87 -12.03
C MET A 241 25.51 12.61 -10.96
N VAL A 242 24.48 11.99 -10.39
CA VAL A 242 23.64 12.57 -9.32
C VAL A 242 24.44 12.83 -8.04
N ALA A 243 25.54 12.11 -7.82
CA ALA A 243 26.47 12.34 -6.72
C ALA A 243 27.65 13.28 -7.06
N GLY A 244 27.71 13.82 -8.28
CA GLY A 244 28.80 14.69 -8.71
C GLY A 244 30.16 13.98 -8.80
N ARG A 245 30.16 12.67 -9.10
CA ARG A 245 31.35 11.86 -9.33
C ARG A 245 31.62 11.74 -10.82
N ASP A 246 32.89 11.52 -11.18
CA ASP A 246 33.29 11.26 -12.56
C ASP A 246 32.88 9.83 -12.98
N MET A 247 32.20 9.71 -14.13
CA MET A 247 31.75 8.45 -14.71
C MET A 247 32.91 7.64 -15.31
N SER A 248 34.06 8.27 -15.60
CA SER A 248 35.27 7.58 -16.07
C SER A 248 35.78 6.54 -15.05
N ALA A 249 35.39 6.65 -13.78
CA ALA A 249 35.68 5.66 -12.74
C ALA A 249 35.10 4.26 -13.04
N MET A 250 34.14 4.15 -13.97
CA MET A 250 33.58 2.87 -14.41
C MET A 250 34.41 2.19 -15.51
N ALA A 251 35.41 2.89 -16.05
CA ALA A 251 36.13 2.45 -17.23
C ALA A 251 36.86 1.12 -17.04
N GLU A 252 36.79 0.27 -18.08
CA GLU A 252 37.71 -0.84 -18.22
C GLU A 252 39.09 -0.30 -18.59
N THR A 253 40.08 -0.62 -17.77
CA THR A 253 41.46 -0.11 -17.93
C THR A 253 42.44 -1.22 -18.27
N ASP A 254 42.02 -2.49 -18.23
CA ASP A 254 42.85 -3.64 -18.61
C ASP A 254 42.75 -3.90 -20.13
N PRO A 255 43.84 -3.70 -20.90
CA PRO A 255 43.86 -3.95 -22.33
C PRO A 255 43.42 -5.38 -22.69
N ALA A 256 43.81 -6.38 -21.90
CA ALA A 256 43.47 -7.77 -22.17
C ALA A 256 41.96 -8.00 -22.09
N ARG A 257 41.27 -7.33 -21.17
CA ARG A 257 39.81 -7.39 -21.01
C ARG A 257 39.08 -6.68 -22.14
N ILE A 258 39.59 -5.53 -22.60
CA ILE A 258 39.04 -4.82 -23.76
C ILE A 258 39.15 -5.72 -25.00
N CYS A 259 40.33 -6.29 -25.26
CA CYS A 259 40.54 -7.15 -26.42
C CYS A 259 39.71 -8.43 -26.36
N ALA A 260 39.60 -9.08 -25.19
CA ALA A 260 38.74 -10.26 -25.02
C ALA A 260 37.25 -9.95 -25.30
N THR A 261 36.80 -8.72 -25.04
CA THR A 261 35.45 -8.27 -25.38
C THR A 261 35.28 -8.14 -26.89
N VAL A 262 36.21 -7.47 -27.57
CA VAL A 262 36.12 -7.09 -28.99
C VAL A 262 36.41 -8.27 -29.93
N ASP A 263 37.51 -9.00 -29.68
CA ASP A 263 37.99 -10.09 -30.53
C ASP A 263 37.06 -11.32 -30.46
N GLY A 264 36.38 -11.49 -29.33
CA GLY A 264 35.45 -12.61 -29.11
C GLY A 264 34.10 -12.48 -29.81
N VAL A 265 33.81 -11.36 -30.48
CA VAL A 265 32.57 -11.15 -31.24
C VAL A 265 32.83 -11.47 -32.72
N SER A 266 32.02 -12.31 -33.36
CA SER A 266 32.15 -12.54 -34.81
C SER A 266 31.35 -11.51 -35.62
N THR A 267 31.73 -11.28 -36.87
CA THR A 267 30.96 -10.43 -37.81
C THR A 267 29.49 -10.86 -37.95
N ASN A 268 29.19 -12.15 -37.77
CA ASN A 268 27.83 -12.68 -37.77
C ASN A 268 27.00 -12.23 -36.56
N MET A 269 27.63 -11.98 -35.40
CA MET A 269 26.95 -11.50 -34.19
C MET A 269 26.56 -10.01 -34.27
N MET A 270 27.25 -9.25 -35.12
CA MET A 270 27.04 -7.82 -35.37
C MET A 270 26.08 -7.55 -36.53
N SER A 271 25.74 -8.57 -37.34
CA SER A 271 24.89 -8.41 -38.53
C SER A 271 23.48 -7.90 -38.18
N PRO A 272 22.90 -6.93 -38.89
CA PRO A 272 21.54 -6.42 -38.63
C PRO A 272 20.45 -7.50 -38.63
N THR A 273 20.67 -8.61 -39.33
CA THR A 273 19.71 -9.72 -39.46
C THR A 273 19.79 -10.73 -38.30
N PHE A 274 20.93 -10.78 -37.61
CA PHE A 274 21.21 -11.72 -36.51
C PHE A 274 21.67 -11.01 -35.23
N SER A 275 21.57 -9.67 -35.20
CA SER A 275 22.28 -8.82 -34.25
C SER A 275 21.95 -9.22 -32.82
N ARG A 276 22.97 -9.74 -32.13
CA ARG A 276 22.92 -9.99 -30.70
C ARG A 276 23.39 -8.76 -29.92
N VAL A 277 24.22 -7.91 -30.54
CA VAL A 277 24.80 -6.68 -29.96
C VAL A 277 25.04 -5.67 -31.10
N GLY A 278 24.72 -4.38 -30.89
CA GLY A 278 24.99 -3.29 -31.85
C GLY A 278 26.39 -2.68 -31.71
N GLU A 279 26.82 -1.86 -32.67
CA GLU A 279 28.15 -1.19 -32.66
C GLU A 279 28.39 -0.38 -31.38
N GLU A 280 27.46 0.51 -31.03
CA GLU A 280 27.56 1.34 -29.82
C GLU A 280 27.53 0.48 -28.55
N THR A 281 26.66 -0.52 -28.48
CA THR A 281 26.58 -1.45 -27.34
C THR A 281 27.91 -2.19 -27.13
N LEU A 282 28.59 -2.61 -28.21
CA LEU A 282 29.90 -3.25 -28.08
C LEU A 282 30.96 -2.28 -27.53
N LEU A 283 30.93 -1.03 -27.97
CA LEU A 283 31.81 0.03 -27.46
C LEU A 283 31.55 0.30 -25.96
N GLU A 284 30.29 0.34 -25.52
CA GLU A 284 29.90 0.52 -24.10
C GLU A 284 30.32 -0.66 -23.23
N ILE A 285 30.10 -1.89 -23.71
CA ILE A 285 30.49 -3.11 -22.98
C ILE A 285 32.02 -3.18 -22.86
N ALA A 286 32.76 -2.87 -23.93
CA ALA A 286 34.22 -2.90 -23.95
C ALA A 286 34.86 -1.83 -23.08
N SER A 287 34.42 -0.58 -23.22
CA SER A 287 34.95 0.57 -22.48
C SER A 287 34.48 0.62 -21.03
N GLY A 288 33.36 0.00 -20.71
CA GLY A 288 32.74 0.08 -19.39
C GLY A 288 31.88 1.33 -19.15
N VAL A 289 31.88 2.31 -20.07
CA VAL A 289 31.20 3.59 -19.91
C VAL A 289 30.14 3.77 -21.01
N PRO A 290 28.89 4.19 -20.69
CA PRO A 290 27.91 4.52 -21.72
C PRO A 290 28.36 5.69 -22.62
N VAL A 291 28.09 5.62 -23.92
CA VAL A 291 28.69 6.56 -24.90
C VAL A 291 28.32 8.03 -24.65
N GLN A 292 27.14 8.29 -24.08
CA GLN A 292 26.67 9.64 -23.72
C GLN A 292 27.48 10.29 -22.58
N HIS A 293 28.35 9.53 -21.93
CA HIS A 293 29.26 10.00 -20.87
C HIS A 293 30.72 10.07 -21.32
N TRP A 294 31.01 9.75 -22.58
CA TRP A 294 32.37 9.81 -23.09
C TRP A 294 32.86 11.25 -23.24
N THR A 295 34.18 11.39 -23.17
CA THR A 295 34.91 12.57 -23.63
C THR A 295 35.79 12.16 -24.81
N ARG A 296 36.28 13.15 -25.57
CA ARG A 296 37.27 12.88 -26.63
C ARG A 296 38.52 12.21 -26.08
N GLU A 297 39.04 12.71 -24.95
CA GLU A 297 40.19 12.15 -24.26
C GLU A 297 39.96 10.69 -23.83
N PHE A 298 38.77 10.38 -23.30
CA PHE A 298 38.40 9.02 -22.92
C PHE A 298 38.37 8.07 -24.13
N ALA A 299 37.77 8.53 -25.23
CA ALA A 299 37.69 7.73 -26.46
C ALA A 299 39.08 7.44 -27.04
N GLU A 300 39.93 8.47 -27.16
CA GLU A 300 41.32 8.34 -27.63
C GLU A 300 42.12 7.40 -26.72
N THR A 301 42.01 7.55 -25.39
CA THR A 301 42.67 6.66 -24.41
C THR A 301 42.21 5.21 -24.57
N THR A 302 40.91 4.97 -24.75
CA THR A 302 40.40 3.60 -24.90
C THR A 302 40.78 2.99 -26.24
N MET A 303 40.86 3.79 -27.30
CA MET A 303 41.40 3.37 -28.60
C MET A 303 42.87 2.96 -28.47
N ASP A 304 43.69 3.73 -27.74
CA ASP A 304 45.09 3.39 -27.47
C ASP A 304 45.22 2.06 -26.72
N LEU A 305 44.38 1.81 -25.69
CA LEU A 305 44.36 0.52 -24.98
C LEU A 305 44.01 -0.66 -25.93
N SER A 306 43.18 -0.42 -26.94
CA SER A 306 42.76 -1.44 -27.91
C SER A 306 43.79 -1.76 -29.00
N GLN A 307 44.88 -1.00 -29.13
CA GLN A 307 45.93 -1.26 -30.13
C GLN A 307 46.65 -2.60 -29.91
N SER A 308 46.52 -3.18 -28.71
CA SER A 308 47.07 -4.50 -28.38
C SER A 308 46.19 -5.69 -28.82
N CYS A 309 44.99 -5.43 -29.35
CA CYS A 309 44.06 -6.46 -29.79
C CYS A 309 44.50 -7.13 -31.10
N ALA A 310 43.92 -8.29 -31.42
CA ALA A 310 44.28 -9.01 -32.65
C ALA A 310 43.77 -8.31 -33.93
N ASP A 311 42.74 -7.47 -33.80
CA ASP A 311 42.04 -6.76 -34.87
C ASP A 311 41.89 -5.26 -34.52
N ASP A 312 41.93 -4.37 -35.50
CA ASP A 312 41.75 -2.91 -35.33
C ASP A 312 40.27 -2.50 -35.22
N ARG A 313 39.41 -3.48 -34.94
CA ARG A 313 37.96 -3.35 -34.96
C ARG A 313 37.44 -2.31 -33.97
N TYR A 314 37.98 -2.27 -32.75
CA TYR A 314 37.50 -1.32 -31.75
C TYR A 314 37.75 0.12 -32.21
N GLU A 315 38.97 0.40 -32.66
CA GLU A 315 39.35 1.70 -33.24
C GLU A 315 38.47 2.06 -34.43
N THR A 316 38.27 1.11 -35.36
CA THR A 316 37.42 1.32 -36.54
C THR A 316 35.97 1.63 -36.16
N LEU A 317 35.38 0.86 -35.23
CA LEU A 317 34.01 1.07 -34.75
C LEU A 317 33.87 2.40 -34.03
N ALA A 318 34.80 2.73 -33.14
CA ALA A 318 34.81 3.99 -32.39
C ALA A 318 34.91 5.18 -33.36
N ALA A 319 35.82 5.14 -34.33
CA ALA A 319 35.99 6.20 -35.33
C ALA A 319 34.75 6.38 -36.22
N GLN A 320 34.09 5.28 -36.62
CA GLN A 320 32.86 5.33 -37.43
C GLN A 320 31.65 5.83 -36.63
N ALA A 321 31.52 5.43 -35.36
CA ALA A 321 30.43 5.86 -34.50
C ALA A 321 30.63 7.27 -33.91
N TRP A 322 31.86 7.80 -33.92
CA TRP A 322 32.24 9.05 -33.26
C TRP A 322 31.28 10.23 -33.51
N PRO A 323 30.86 10.55 -34.75
CA PRO A 323 29.94 11.66 -34.98
C PRO A 323 28.57 11.48 -34.30
N ARG A 324 28.08 10.23 -34.18
CA ARG A 324 26.84 9.92 -33.45
C ARG A 324 27.05 10.03 -31.93
N ILE A 325 28.19 9.57 -31.45
CA ILE A 325 28.59 9.67 -30.04
C ILE A 325 28.70 11.15 -29.63
N GLU A 326 29.36 12.00 -30.42
CA GLU A 326 29.46 13.45 -30.18
C GLU A 326 28.07 14.12 -30.08
N ALA A 327 27.13 13.74 -30.94
CA ALA A 327 25.77 14.25 -30.88
C ALA A 327 25.06 13.85 -29.57
N ARG A 328 25.22 12.60 -29.11
CA ARG A 328 24.65 12.13 -27.83
C ARG A 328 25.31 12.79 -26.62
N ILE A 329 26.63 13.01 -26.66
CA ILE A 329 27.36 13.77 -25.63
C ILE A 329 26.80 15.19 -25.52
N ALA A 330 26.67 15.91 -26.64
CA ALA A 330 26.11 17.26 -26.66
C ALA A 330 24.67 17.30 -26.12
N GLY A 331 23.88 16.28 -26.45
CA GLY A 331 22.54 16.08 -25.89
C GLY A 331 22.51 15.95 -24.37
N MET A 332 23.40 15.11 -23.84
CA MET A 332 23.53 14.88 -22.41
C MET A 332 24.09 16.10 -21.67
N ASP A 333 24.99 16.88 -22.29
CA ASP A 333 25.47 18.14 -21.72
C ASP A 333 24.34 19.18 -21.62
N LYS A 334 23.46 19.26 -22.64
CA LYS A 334 22.26 20.09 -22.57
C LYS A 334 21.33 19.65 -21.42
N LEU A 335 21.22 18.33 -21.19
CA LEU A 335 20.43 17.78 -20.09
C LEU A 335 21.03 18.11 -18.72
N ARG A 336 22.35 17.96 -18.55
CA ARG A 336 23.07 18.35 -17.32
C ARG A 336 22.95 19.84 -17.05
N ALA A 337 23.09 20.68 -18.07
CA ALA A 337 22.90 22.12 -17.95
C ALA A 337 21.46 22.48 -17.53
N THR A 338 20.47 21.75 -18.04
CA THR A 338 19.07 21.91 -17.63
C THR A 338 18.89 21.56 -16.16
N VAL A 339 19.41 20.41 -15.72
CA VAL A 339 19.38 20.01 -14.30
C VAL A 339 20.08 21.04 -13.41
N ALA A 340 21.25 21.55 -13.82
CA ALA A 340 21.97 22.58 -13.09
C ALA A 340 21.17 23.89 -12.99
N THR A 341 20.45 24.26 -14.05
CA THR A 341 19.56 25.43 -14.06
C THR A 341 18.39 25.25 -13.08
N LEU A 342 17.77 24.05 -13.05
CA LEU A 342 16.72 23.74 -12.08
C LEU A 342 17.26 23.77 -10.64
N ALA A 343 18.43 23.18 -10.41
CA ALA A 343 19.09 23.17 -9.10
C ALA A 343 19.48 24.57 -8.59
N ALA A 344 19.76 25.50 -9.51
CA ALA A 344 20.04 26.89 -9.18
C ALA A 344 18.78 27.73 -8.88
N THR A 345 17.58 27.15 -9.04
CA THR A 345 16.32 27.85 -8.73
C THR A 345 16.25 28.11 -7.22
N PRO A 346 16.09 29.38 -6.79
CA PRO A 346 15.96 29.70 -5.38
C PRO A 346 14.82 28.91 -4.73
N VAL A 347 15.04 28.38 -3.53
CA VAL A 347 14.04 27.59 -2.81
C VAL A 347 13.04 28.52 -2.13
N THR A 348 12.15 29.08 -2.95
CA THR A 348 10.99 29.86 -2.50
C THR A 348 9.74 29.46 -3.29
N VAL A 349 8.56 29.67 -2.70
CA VAL A 349 7.27 29.34 -3.32
C VAL A 349 7.10 30.08 -4.66
N ASP A 350 7.44 31.36 -4.71
CA ASP A 350 7.34 32.15 -5.93
C ASP A 350 8.33 31.69 -7.03
N ALA A 351 9.57 31.38 -6.66
CA ALA A 351 10.57 30.90 -7.61
C ALA A 351 10.19 29.52 -8.18
N TYR A 352 9.72 28.61 -7.34
CA TYR A 352 9.27 27.28 -7.76
C TYR A 352 8.02 27.36 -8.63
N ARG A 353 7.07 28.24 -8.30
CA ARG A 353 5.91 28.51 -9.15
C ARG A 353 6.32 29.08 -10.50
N ALA A 354 7.24 30.05 -10.53
CA ALA A 354 7.77 30.62 -11.77
C ALA A 354 8.52 29.59 -12.63
N ALA A 355 9.18 28.63 -11.98
CA ALA A 355 9.83 27.48 -12.62
C ALA A 355 8.88 26.28 -12.87
N ASN A 356 7.56 26.49 -12.80
CA ASN A 356 6.53 25.46 -12.98
C ASN A 356 6.80 24.17 -12.18
N TRP A 357 7.15 24.34 -10.91
CA TRP A 357 7.47 23.26 -9.96
C TRP A 357 8.57 22.31 -10.45
N LEU A 358 9.58 22.87 -11.12
CA LEU A 358 10.72 22.17 -11.73
C LEU A 358 10.31 21.16 -12.81
N THR A 359 9.09 21.27 -13.35
CA THR A 359 8.63 20.43 -14.46
C THR A 359 9.26 20.92 -15.75
N VAL A 360 10.04 20.05 -16.40
CA VAL A 360 10.61 20.32 -17.73
C VAL A 360 9.74 19.63 -18.77
N ASP A 361 9.35 20.36 -19.81
CA ASP A 361 8.72 19.76 -20.98
C ASP A 361 9.79 19.03 -21.82
N PRO A 362 9.71 17.69 -21.98
CA PRO A 362 10.66 16.94 -22.80
C PRO A 362 10.73 17.44 -24.25
N SER A 363 9.70 18.14 -24.73
CA SER A 363 9.70 18.73 -26.07
C SER A 363 10.80 19.77 -26.28
N THR A 364 11.18 20.50 -25.22
CA THR A 364 12.25 21.52 -25.23
C THR A 364 13.64 20.92 -25.39
N LEU A 365 13.74 19.61 -25.19
CA LEU A 365 14.95 18.82 -25.28
C LEU A 365 14.96 17.91 -26.52
N ARG A 366 14.00 18.01 -27.44
CA ARG A 366 13.99 17.20 -28.68
C ARG A 366 15.26 17.36 -29.52
N ASP A 367 15.80 18.57 -29.57
CA ASP A 367 17.03 18.86 -30.31
C ASP A 367 18.29 18.30 -29.63
N ALA A 368 18.17 17.67 -28.46
CA ALA A 368 19.28 17.03 -27.77
C ALA A 368 19.71 15.71 -28.44
N GLY A 369 18.96 15.18 -29.41
CA GLY A 369 19.29 13.90 -30.04
C GLY A 369 19.16 12.68 -29.10
N LEU A 370 18.56 12.89 -27.92
CA LEU A 370 18.22 11.86 -26.96
C LEU A 370 16.76 11.45 -27.13
N SER A 371 16.45 10.18 -26.89
CA SER A 371 15.08 9.70 -26.79
C SER A 371 14.37 10.28 -25.56
N ARG A 372 13.04 10.29 -25.61
CA ARG A 372 12.21 10.72 -24.47
C ARG A 372 12.51 9.91 -23.20
N GLU A 373 12.77 8.61 -23.36
CA GLU A 373 13.07 7.72 -22.25
C GLU A 373 14.39 8.09 -21.58
N GLU A 374 15.44 8.37 -22.36
CA GLU A 374 16.73 8.84 -21.84
C GLU A 374 16.60 10.17 -21.09
N ILE A 375 15.82 11.11 -21.65
CA ILE A 375 15.55 12.41 -21.00
C ILE A 375 14.84 12.21 -19.65
N ASP A 376 13.75 11.43 -19.63
CA ASP A 376 12.96 11.18 -18.42
C ASP A 376 13.77 10.43 -17.35
N ARG A 377 14.64 9.50 -17.76
CA ARG A 377 15.49 8.69 -16.86
C ARG A 377 16.45 9.55 -16.04
N VAL A 378 16.93 10.68 -16.60
CA VAL A 378 17.81 11.62 -15.90
C VAL A 378 17.03 12.70 -15.16
N LEU A 379 16.02 13.32 -15.82
CA LEU A 379 15.30 14.46 -15.24
C LEU A 379 14.43 14.08 -14.06
N ARG A 380 13.72 12.94 -14.11
CA ARG A 380 12.75 12.59 -13.08
C ARG A 380 13.41 12.36 -11.71
N PRO A 381 14.49 11.57 -11.58
CA PRO A 381 15.19 11.42 -10.30
C PRO A 381 15.82 12.72 -9.81
N ALA A 382 16.42 13.51 -10.72
CA ALA A 382 17.03 14.79 -10.37
C ALA A 382 16.01 15.79 -9.82
N THR A 383 14.88 15.97 -10.51
CA THR A 383 13.80 16.87 -10.06
C THR A 383 13.12 16.40 -8.79
N ALA A 384 12.90 15.09 -8.63
CA ALA A 384 12.36 14.52 -7.39
C ALA A 384 13.26 14.85 -6.19
N ARG A 385 14.58 14.67 -6.32
CA ARG A 385 15.54 14.99 -5.25
C ARG A 385 15.59 16.49 -4.93
N LEU A 386 15.55 17.35 -5.95
CA LEU A 386 15.47 18.80 -5.75
C LEU A 386 14.20 19.19 -4.99
N LEU A 387 13.06 18.62 -5.36
CA LEU A 387 11.78 18.84 -4.67
C LEU A 387 11.82 18.32 -3.23
N GLU A 388 12.35 17.13 -2.98
CA GLU A 388 12.46 16.56 -1.63
C GLU A 388 13.30 17.44 -0.70
N ASN A 389 14.42 17.98 -1.19
CA ASN A 389 15.25 18.91 -0.43
C ASN A 389 14.58 20.28 -0.22
N ALA A 390 13.67 20.68 -1.12
CA ALA A 390 12.96 21.95 -1.06
C ALA A 390 11.75 21.92 -0.11
N VAL A 391 11.10 20.76 0.07
CA VAL A 391 9.86 20.62 0.86
C VAL A 391 9.94 21.28 2.24
N PRO A 392 10.99 21.07 3.07
CA PRO A 392 11.05 21.68 4.40
C PRO A 392 11.08 23.21 4.36
N VAL A 393 11.88 23.79 3.45
CA VAL A 393 12.01 25.25 3.30
C VAL A 393 10.72 25.88 2.77
N LEU A 394 10.08 25.24 1.79
CA LEU A 394 8.80 25.70 1.25
C LEU A 394 7.69 25.59 2.30
N ALA A 395 7.69 24.54 3.11
CA ALA A 395 6.75 24.39 4.21
C ALA A 395 6.92 25.49 5.27
N GLU A 396 8.16 25.83 5.64
CA GLU A 396 8.46 26.96 6.52
C GLU A 396 7.98 28.30 5.94
N GLU A 397 8.19 28.55 4.65
CA GLU A 397 7.70 29.76 3.97
C GLU A 397 6.16 29.83 3.98
N LEU A 398 5.47 28.70 3.75
CA LEU A 398 4.02 28.67 3.83
C LEU A 398 3.50 28.86 5.27
N ALA A 399 4.23 28.36 6.26
CA ALA A 399 3.93 28.54 7.68
C ALA A 399 4.23 29.95 8.21
N GLN A 400 4.87 30.83 7.42
CA GLN A 400 4.99 32.24 7.77
C GLN A 400 3.61 32.87 8.03
N GLY A 401 3.52 33.66 9.09
CA GLY A 401 2.27 34.28 9.55
C GLY A 401 1.45 33.40 10.50
N VAL A 402 1.70 32.09 10.61
CA VAL A 402 1.02 31.25 11.62
C VAL A 402 1.27 31.78 13.03
N ALA A 403 2.46 32.31 13.28
CA ALA A 403 2.84 32.87 14.59
C ALA A 403 1.98 34.06 15.03
N ASP A 404 1.34 34.76 14.08
CA ASP A 404 0.52 35.95 14.32
C ASP A 404 -0.98 35.59 14.44
N GLU A 405 -1.37 34.35 14.10
CA GLU A 405 -2.75 33.90 14.16
C GLU A 405 -3.11 33.51 15.61
N SER A 406 -4.11 34.21 16.17
CA SER A 406 -4.61 33.94 17.53
C SER A 406 -5.91 33.15 17.55
N ASP A 407 -6.55 33.00 16.40
CA ASP A 407 -7.80 32.25 16.25
C ASP A 407 -7.53 30.80 15.84
N ILE A 408 -8.12 29.85 16.57
CA ILE A 408 -7.86 28.41 16.38
C ILE A 408 -8.29 27.93 14.98
N PRO A 409 -9.49 28.27 14.48
CA PRO A 409 -9.87 28.03 13.08
C PRO A 409 -8.92 28.65 12.04
N ALA A 410 -8.35 29.83 12.31
CA ALA A 410 -7.38 30.45 11.42
C ALA A 410 -6.06 29.66 11.37
N VAL A 411 -5.57 29.18 12.53
CA VAL A 411 -4.37 28.33 12.61
C VAL A 411 -4.59 27.00 11.87
N THR A 412 -5.73 26.34 12.09
CA THR A 412 -6.03 25.02 11.47
C THR A 412 -6.20 25.10 9.95
N SER A 413 -6.73 26.19 9.42
CA SER A 413 -6.94 26.38 7.97
C SER A 413 -5.78 27.07 7.25
N HIS A 414 -4.75 27.54 7.97
CA HIS A 414 -3.68 28.37 7.43
C HIS A 414 -2.95 27.73 6.25
N CYS A 415 -2.42 26.52 6.44
CA CYS A 415 -1.62 25.83 5.43
C CYS A 415 -2.45 25.49 4.18
N ALA A 416 -3.68 25.00 4.35
CA ALA A 416 -4.60 24.70 3.24
C ALA A 416 -4.95 25.94 2.41
N ARG A 417 -5.16 27.09 3.06
CA ARG A 417 -5.41 28.37 2.39
C ARG A 417 -4.17 28.85 1.61
N ARG A 418 -2.99 28.77 2.22
CA ARG A 418 -1.73 29.21 1.60
C ARG A 418 -1.33 28.35 0.41
N ILE A 419 -1.40 27.02 0.55
CA ILE A 419 -1.09 26.10 -0.56
C ILE A 419 -2.10 26.29 -1.70
N GLY A 420 -3.40 26.42 -1.40
CA GLY A 420 -4.44 26.60 -2.40
C GLY A 420 -4.22 27.82 -3.31
N ALA A 421 -3.57 28.87 -2.80
CA ALA A 421 -3.20 30.06 -3.58
C ALA A 421 -2.06 29.82 -4.59
N VAL A 422 -1.26 28.76 -4.40
CA VAL A 422 -0.03 28.48 -5.17
C VAL A 422 -0.02 27.10 -5.85
N MET A 423 -1.10 26.32 -5.75
CA MET A 423 -1.24 24.96 -6.29
C MET A 423 -1.22 24.86 -7.82
N ALA A 424 -1.41 25.96 -8.55
CA ALA A 424 -1.48 25.92 -10.01
C ALA A 424 -0.18 25.35 -10.62
N GLY A 425 -0.32 24.26 -11.39
CA GLY A 425 0.81 23.57 -12.02
C GLY A 425 1.61 22.63 -11.11
N MET A 426 1.22 22.48 -9.84
CA MET A 426 1.90 21.59 -8.89
C MET A 426 1.38 20.15 -8.98
N ASP A 427 2.28 19.18 -8.89
CA ASP A 427 1.90 17.79 -8.67
C ASP A 427 1.19 17.62 -7.31
N THR A 428 0.11 16.82 -7.29
CA THR A 428 -0.74 16.64 -6.09
C THR A 428 0.00 15.98 -4.93
N MET A 429 0.96 15.08 -5.20
CA MET A 429 1.74 14.42 -4.15
C MET A 429 2.79 15.35 -3.55
N VAL A 430 3.34 16.25 -4.37
CA VAL A 430 4.22 17.33 -3.87
C VAL A 430 3.42 18.30 -3.01
N ALA A 431 2.24 18.73 -3.47
CA ALA A 431 1.35 19.61 -2.71
C ALA A 431 0.95 19.03 -1.36
N ALA A 432 0.63 17.73 -1.32
CA ALA A 432 0.29 17.03 -0.07
C ALA A 432 1.49 16.98 0.89
N ARG A 433 2.72 16.75 0.38
CA ARG A 433 3.94 16.71 1.20
C ARG A 433 4.27 18.08 1.80
N ILE A 434 4.22 19.14 0.99
CA ILE A 434 4.47 20.51 1.46
C ILE A 434 3.40 20.93 2.48
N THR A 435 2.12 20.66 2.18
CA THR A 435 1.00 20.97 3.10
C THR A 435 1.18 20.27 4.44
N ARG A 436 1.50 18.97 4.45
CA ARG A 436 1.72 18.22 5.69
C ARG A 436 2.88 18.76 6.52
N ALA A 437 4.00 19.09 5.88
CA ALA A 437 5.14 19.68 6.58
C ALA A 437 4.81 21.07 7.15
N CYS A 438 3.99 21.88 6.47
CA CYS A 438 3.47 23.14 7.01
C CYS A 438 2.53 22.89 8.20
N GLU A 439 1.65 21.90 8.09
CA GLU A 439 0.70 21.52 9.13
C GLU A 439 1.41 21.05 10.42
N ASP A 440 2.55 20.37 10.31
CA ASP A 440 3.38 19.99 11.46
C ASP A 440 3.88 21.23 12.23
N ILE A 441 4.28 22.29 11.52
CA ILE A 441 4.66 23.58 12.12
C ILE A 441 3.44 24.27 12.74
N ALA A 442 2.30 24.27 12.05
CA ALA A 442 1.07 24.91 12.51
C ALA A 442 0.47 24.22 13.75
N ALA A 443 0.55 22.90 13.86
CA ALA A 443 0.06 22.14 15.01
C ALA A 443 0.82 22.49 16.32
N ALA A 444 2.13 22.75 16.23
CA ALA A 444 2.90 23.23 17.38
C ALA A 444 2.42 24.62 17.84
N HIS A 445 2.03 25.49 16.90
CA HIS A 445 1.45 26.78 17.22
C HIS A 445 0.04 26.66 17.80
N LEU A 446 -0.80 25.78 17.24
CA LEU A 446 -2.15 25.47 17.72
C LEU A 446 -2.12 25.09 19.20
N THR A 447 -1.19 24.22 19.60
CA THR A 447 -1.07 23.78 21.00
C THR A 447 -0.85 24.97 21.93
N ARG A 448 0.03 25.90 21.56
CA ARG A 448 0.33 27.09 22.37
C ARG A 448 -0.86 28.03 22.53
N VAL A 449 -1.52 28.37 21.41
CA VAL A 449 -2.70 29.26 21.40
C VAL A 449 -3.88 28.58 22.10
N GLY A 450 -4.08 27.29 21.83
CA GLY A 450 -5.11 26.48 22.45
C GLY A 450 -4.96 26.40 23.97
N MET A 451 -3.75 26.15 24.48
CA MET A 451 -3.48 26.12 25.92
C MET A 451 -3.73 27.48 26.58
N ALA A 452 -3.31 28.58 25.94
CA ALA A 452 -3.59 29.93 26.45
C ALA A 452 -5.10 30.21 26.50
N ARG A 453 -5.84 29.80 25.46
CA ARG A 453 -7.30 29.98 25.39
C ARG A 453 -8.05 29.11 26.41
N ILE A 454 -7.60 27.88 26.62
CA ILE A 454 -8.10 26.97 27.66
C ILE A 454 -7.85 27.58 29.03
N ALA A 455 -6.66 28.09 29.31
CA ALA A 455 -6.34 28.74 30.58
C ALA A 455 -7.20 29.98 30.84
N GLU A 456 -7.40 30.83 29.83
CA GLU A 456 -8.28 32.00 29.91
C GLU A 456 -9.74 31.60 30.21
N LYS A 457 -10.30 30.64 29.46
CA LYS A 457 -11.67 30.16 29.66
C LYS A 457 -11.83 29.45 31.01
N ALA A 458 -10.85 28.65 31.43
CA ALA A 458 -10.83 28.01 32.74
C ALA A 458 -10.85 29.03 33.86
N ALA A 459 -9.98 30.05 33.80
CA ALA A 459 -9.96 31.13 34.79
C ALA A 459 -11.30 31.88 34.85
N ARG A 460 -11.92 32.14 33.69
CA ARG A 460 -13.26 32.77 33.64
C ARG A 460 -14.34 31.89 34.26
N ALA A 461 -14.34 30.59 33.98
CA ALA A 461 -15.28 29.63 34.56
C ALA A 461 -15.08 29.44 36.08
N GLU A 462 -13.83 29.42 36.54
CA GLU A 462 -13.49 29.32 37.96
C GLU A 462 -13.88 30.59 38.73
N ALA A 463 -13.72 31.78 38.12
CA ALA A 463 -14.09 33.07 38.72
C ALA A 463 -15.60 33.38 38.67
N ALA A 464 -16.35 32.78 37.74
CA ALA A 464 -17.80 32.98 37.62
C ALA A 464 -18.54 32.46 38.87
N GLY A 465 -19.65 33.14 39.20
CA GLY A 465 -20.51 32.77 40.34
C GLY A 465 -21.26 31.46 40.11
N GLU A 466 -22.10 31.09 41.08
CA GLU A 466 -22.92 29.86 41.07
C GLU A 466 -24.40 30.14 40.72
N SER A 467 -24.66 31.15 39.88
CA SER A 467 -26.00 31.42 39.35
C SER A 467 -26.19 30.83 37.96
N TYR A 468 -27.45 30.63 37.56
CA TYR A 468 -27.76 30.18 36.20
C TYR A 468 -27.36 31.23 35.15
N GLU A 469 -27.48 32.51 35.47
CA GLU A 469 -27.02 33.62 34.63
C GLU A 469 -25.50 33.59 34.42
N ASP A 470 -24.72 33.27 35.46
CA ASP A 470 -23.26 33.11 35.36
C ASP A 470 -22.89 31.89 34.51
N ALA A 471 -23.62 30.78 34.66
CA ALA A 471 -23.45 29.60 33.82
C ALA A 471 -23.74 29.95 32.35
N LEU A 472 -24.82 30.67 32.05
CA LEU A 472 -25.11 31.14 30.68
C LEU A 472 -24.02 32.06 30.13
N ALA A 473 -23.53 33.01 30.94
CA ALA A 473 -22.48 33.94 30.54
C ALA A 473 -21.11 33.28 30.28
N THR A 474 -20.97 32.00 30.66
CA THR A 474 -19.77 31.17 30.48
C THR A 474 -20.04 29.92 29.64
N ASP A 475 -21.13 29.89 28.88
CA ASP A 475 -21.53 28.76 28.04
C ASP A 475 -21.60 27.42 28.81
N GLY A 476 -22.12 27.45 30.04
CA GLY A 476 -22.18 26.30 30.94
C GLY A 476 -20.84 25.94 31.56
N TYR A 477 -19.95 26.92 31.77
CA TYR A 477 -18.57 26.73 32.21
C TYR A 477 -17.72 25.91 31.22
N ALA A 478 -18.04 25.98 29.92
CA ALA A 478 -17.29 25.29 28.86
C ALA A 478 -15.88 25.86 28.71
N VAL A 479 -14.87 24.98 28.68
CA VAL A 479 -13.46 25.40 28.53
C VAL A 479 -12.93 25.13 27.13
N LEU A 480 -13.42 24.08 26.46
CA LEU A 480 -12.92 23.72 25.14
C LEU A 480 -13.34 24.77 24.07
N PRO A 481 -12.41 25.24 23.21
CA PRO A 481 -12.74 26.04 22.03
C PRO A 481 -13.19 25.16 20.85
N ASP A 482 -13.95 25.74 19.92
CA ASP A 482 -14.24 25.08 18.64
C ASP A 482 -12.97 25.06 17.77
N PHE A 483 -12.59 23.86 17.31
CA PHE A 483 -11.44 23.66 16.43
C PHE A 483 -11.76 23.93 14.96
N GLY A 484 -13.04 24.02 14.58
CA GLY A 484 -13.47 24.13 13.20
C GLY A 484 -13.18 22.87 12.37
N PRO A 485 -13.21 22.97 11.03
CA PRO A 485 -12.84 21.87 10.14
C PRO A 485 -11.33 21.57 10.25
N ARG A 486 -11.01 20.36 10.72
CA ARG A 486 -9.64 19.94 11.03
C ARG A 486 -8.92 19.33 9.83
N PRO A 487 -7.65 19.66 9.60
CA PRO A 487 -6.80 18.91 8.69
C PRO A 487 -6.67 17.44 9.11
N ALA A 488 -6.57 16.54 8.13
CA ALA A 488 -6.29 15.13 8.37
C ALA A 488 -4.77 14.93 8.49
N GLY A 489 -4.22 15.13 9.70
CA GLY A 489 -2.78 15.03 9.96
C GLY A 489 -2.45 14.62 11.39
N ALA A 490 -1.45 13.74 11.54
CA ALA A 490 -1.07 13.18 12.84
C ALA A 490 -0.61 14.25 13.86
N ALA A 491 0.06 15.33 13.40
CA ALA A 491 0.46 16.42 14.28
C ALA A 491 -0.73 17.22 14.82
N PHE A 492 -1.75 17.49 13.98
CA PHE A 492 -3.00 18.12 14.42
C PHE A 492 -3.79 17.20 15.35
N ASP A 493 -3.87 15.91 15.06
CA ASP A 493 -4.54 14.94 15.95
C ASP A 493 -3.86 14.89 17.34
N ALA A 494 -2.53 14.91 17.38
CA ALA A 494 -1.77 14.98 18.64
C ALA A 494 -2.04 16.28 19.40
N ALA A 495 -1.98 17.43 18.72
CA ALA A 495 -2.27 18.73 19.32
C ALA A 495 -3.70 18.80 19.88
N VAL A 496 -4.69 18.31 19.13
CA VAL A 496 -6.09 18.29 19.57
C VAL A 496 -6.30 17.34 20.74
N ALA A 497 -5.65 16.17 20.74
CA ALA A 497 -5.71 15.25 21.88
C ALA A 497 -5.16 15.90 23.17
N GLU A 498 -4.03 16.60 23.08
CA GLU A 498 -3.44 17.34 24.20
C GLU A 498 -4.38 18.45 24.71
N LEU A 499 -4.93 19.26 23.80
CA LEU A 499 -5.86 20.33 24.15
C LEU A 499 -7.17 19.79 24.75
N ASN A 500 -7.70 18.69 24.24
CA ASN A 500 -8.87 18.03 24.82
C ASN A 500 -8.60 17.54 26.25
N ALA A 501 -7.43 16.94 26.50
CA ALA A 501 -7.05 16.50 27.84
C ALA A 501 -6.97 17.68 28.82
N ALA A 502 -6.33 18.80 28.42
CA ALA A 502 -6.24 20.00 29.24
C ALA A 502 -7.60 20.65 29.51
N ALA A 503 -8.48 20.69 28.49
CA ALA A 503 -9.84 21.20 28.66
C ALA A 503 -10.67 20.30 29.60
N GLN A 504 -10.57 18.98 29.47
CA GLN A 504 -11.26 18.04 30.38
C GLN A 504 -10.80 18.21 31.83
N GLU A 505 -9.49 18.38 32.06
CA GLU A 505 -8.97 18.65 33.40
C GLU A 505 -9.50 19.98 33.96
N ALA A 506 -9.58 21.02 33.13
CA ALA A 506 -10.13 22.30 33.53
C ALA A 506 -11.63 22.24 33.82
N GLU A 507 -12.41 21.55 33.00
CA GLU A 507 -13.84 21.34 33.21
C GLU A 507 -14.13 20.51 34.46
N ALA A 508 -13.26 19.54 34.80
CA ALA A 508 -13.38 18.77 36.03
C ALA A 508 -13.31 19.66 37.28
N ARG A 509 -12.51 20.73 37.27
CA ARG A 509 -12.41 21.67 38.41
C ARG A 509 -13.67 22.48 38.66
N VAL A 510 -14.47 22.71 37.63
CA VAL A 510 -15.75 23.45 37.72
C VAL A 510 -16.97 22.52 37.65
N ALA A 511 -16.78 21.20 37.57
CA ALA A 511 -17.86 20.23 37.42
C ALA A 511 -18.84 20.24 38.61
N ASP A 512 -18.32 20.25 39.84
CA ASP A 512 -19.15 20.31 41.05
C ASP A 512 -19.92 21.63 41.13
N LYS A 513 -19.30 22.73 40.71
CA LYS A 513 -19.95 24.05 40.63
C LYS A 513 -21.11 23.99 39.64
N ARG A 514 -20.86 23.51 38.43
CA ARG A 514 -21.90 23.34 37.40
C ARG A 514 -23.05 22.46 37.89
N ALA A 515 -22.74 21.33 38.54
CA ALA A 515 -23.76 20.43 39.09
C ALA A 515 -24.65 21.12 40.14
N ARG A 516 -24.07 21.95 41.02
CA ARG A 516 -24.86 22.75 41.97
C ARG A 516 -25.76 23.77 41.29
N VAL A 517 -25.27 24.48 40.28
CA VAL A 517 -26.09 25.44 39.52
C VAL A 517 -27.25 24.74 38.83
N LEU A 518 -26.98 23.62 38.15
CA LEU A 518 -28.01 22.84 37.47
C LEU A 518 -29.05 22.30 38.45
N ALA A 519 -28.63 21.78 39.61
CA ALA A 519 -29.55 21.28 40.63
C ALA A 519 -30.41 22.41 41.23
N ALA A 520 -29.80 23.54 41.59
CA ALA A 520 -30.53 24.68 42.14
C ALA A 520 -31.54 25.26 41.14
N GLU A 521 -31.15 25.38 39.87
CA GLU A 521 -32.04 25.88 38.83
C GLU A 521 -33.15 24.87 38.47
N ALA A 522 -32.84 23.58 38.49
CA ALA A 522 -33.82 22.50 38.34
C ALA A 522 -34.86 22.53 39.47
N GLU A 523 -34.43 22.69 40.73
CA GLU A 523 -35.33 22.84 41.88
C GLU A 523 -36.18 24.10 41.78
N ARG A 524 -35.57 25.24 41.41
CA ARG A 524 -36.29 26.51 41.19
C ARG A 524 -37.35 26.36 40.11
N LEU A 525 -37.02 25.70 39.00
CA LEU A 525 -37.92 25.42 37.89
C LEU A 525 -39.06 24.50 38.32
N ALA A 526 -38.77 23.39 39.02
CA ALA A 526 -39.78 22.48 39.54
C ALA A 526 -40.72 23.17 40.53
N ALA A 527 -40.18 23.98 41.45
CA ALA A 527 -40.98 24.76 42.40
C ALA A 527 -41.85 25.81 41.70
N ALA A 528 -41.34 26.45 40.64
CA ALA A 528 -42.11 27.39 39.85
C ALA A 528 -43.31 26.72 39.17
N TYR A 529 -43.14 25.50 38.63
CA TYR A 529 -44.25 24.72 38.09
C TYR A 529 -45.21 24.21 39.18
N ALA A 530 -44.71 23.77 40.33
CA ALA A 530 -45.55 23.30 41.44
C ALA A 530 -46.39 24.41 42.08
N GLY A 531 -45.92 25.66 42.02
CA GLY A 531 -46.66 26.84 42.50
C GLY A 531 -47.75 27.33 41.53
N LEU A 532 -47.82 26.79 40.31
CA LEU A 532 -48.89 27.11 39.38
C LEU A 532 -50.17 26.37 39.79
N GLU A 533 -51.28 27.10 39.92
CA GLU A 533 -52.59 26.50 40.16
C GLU A 533 -53.16 25.91 38.87
N PRO A 534 -53.37 24.57 38.77
CA PRO A 534 -53.85 23.93 37.55
C PRO A 534 -55.27 24.35 37.13
N GLY A 535 -56.04 25.01 38.00
CA GLY A 535 -57.39 25.49 37.71
C GLY A 535 -57.47 26.98 37.35
N SER A 536 -56.38 27.74 37.44
CA SER A 536 -56.43 29.19 37.28
C SER A 536 -56.50 29.60 35.80
N PRO A 537 -57.50 30.40 35.38
CA PRO A 537 -57.63 30.89 34.00
C PRO A 537 -56.51 31.88 33.60
N ASP A 538 -55.74 32.42 34.55
CA ASP A 538 -54.66 33.39 34.32
C ASP A 538 -53.28 32.75 34.07
N THR A 539 -53.19 31.43 33.91
CA THR A 539 -51.90 30.71 33.71
C THR A 539 -51.28 30.89 32.31
N ALA A 540 -51.67 31.93 31.58
CA ALA A 540 -51.16 32.27 30.25
C ALA A 540 -49.67 32.67 30.21
N VAL A 541 -49.03 32.91 31.36
CA VAL A 541 -47.57 33.04 31.43
C VAL A 541 -46.97 31.65 31.69
N LEU A 542 -46.99 30.80 30.67
CA LEU A 542 -46.19 29.58 30.68
C LEU A 542 -44.72 29.95 30.89
N LEU A 543 -44.03 29.22 31.76
CA LEU A 543 -42.56 29.31 31.85
C LEU A 543 -42.00 28.90 30.49
N ASN A 544 -41.59 29.90 29.71
CA ASN A 544 -41.09 29.70 28.36
C ASN A 544 -39.73 28.99 28.44
N CYS A 545 -39.65 27.76 27.94
CA CYS A 545 -38.42 26.97 27.94
C CYS A 545 -37.30 27.55 27.06
N THR A 546 -37.56 28.61 26.29
CA THR A 546 -36.52 29.38 25.56
C THR A 546 -35.47 30.02 26.48
N ARG A 547 -35.75 30.18 27.78
CA ARG A 547 -34.73 30.58 28.77
C ARG A 547 -33.61 29.54 28.93
N TYR A 548 -33.87 28.29 28.55
CA TYR A 548 -32.92 27.18 28.64
C TYR A 548 -32.44 26.82 27.24
N PRO A 549 -31.26 27.30 26.80
CA PRO A 549 -30.74 26.96 25.47
C PRO A 549 -30.30 25.49 25.42
N GLU A 550 -30.31 24.90 24.23
CA GLU A 550 -29.80 23.53 23.97
C GLU A 550 -28.26 23.44 23.98
N ALA A 551 -27.59 24.29 24.75
CA ALA A 551 -26.13 24.22 24.90
C ALA A 551 -25.75 22.89 25.59
N PRO A 552 -24.72 22.14 25.11
CA PRO A 552 -24.46 20.77 25.55
C PRO A 552 -24.32 20.58 27.07
N LEU A 553 -23.74 21.56 27.76
CA LEU A 553 -23.51 21.52 29.20
C LEU A 553 -24.73 21.96 30.04
N LEU A 554 -25.76 22.51 29.40
CA LEU A 554 -27.00 23.00 30.02
C LEU A 554 -28.26 22.27 29.53
N THR A 555 -28.14 21.36 28.55
CA THR A 555 -29.27 20.72 27.86
C THR A 555 -30.26 20.03 28.81
N GLY A 556 -29.78 19.52 29.95
CA GLY A 556 -30.63 18.88 30.97
C GLY A 556 -31.75 19.78 31.48
N LEU A 557 -31.53 21.09 31.62
CA LEU A 557 -32.56 22.03 32.08
C LEU A 557 -33.63 22.28 31.02
N HIS A 558 -33.25 22.27 29.73
CA HIS A 558 -34.21 22.40 28.64
C HIS A 558 -35.18 21.20 28.61
N GLY A 559 -34.62 19.98 28.66
CA GLY A 559 -35.42 18.75 28.72
C GLY A 559 -36.35 18.73 29.93
N GLN A 560 -35.83 19.07 31.11
CA GLN A 560 -36.65 19.14 32.32
C GLN A 560 -37.78 20.19 32.24
N CYS A 561 -37.51 21.35 31.62
CA CYS A 561 -38.55 22.34 31.37
C CYS A 561 -39.66 21.80 30.46
N GLN A 562 -39.29 21.12 29.37
CA GLN A 562 -40.26 20.51 28.46
C GLN A 562 -41.12 19.46 29.17
N GLU A 563 -40.51 18.60 29.98
CA GLU A 563 -41.20 17.57 30.76
C GLU A 563 -42.18 18.17 31.78
N LEU A 564 -41.72 19.15 32.58
CA LEU A 564 -42.56 19.83 33.56
C LEU A 564 -43.70 20.61 32.89
N SER A 565 -43.41 21.25 31.75
CA SER A 565 -44.43 21.92 30.94
C SER A 565 -45.50 20.95 30.46
N ALA A 566 -45.11 19.80 29.91
CA ALA A 566 -46.04 18.79 29.43
C ALA A 566 -46.89 18.21 30.57
N ALA A 567 -46.26 17.91 31.72
CA ALA A 567 -46.94 17.40 32.91
C ALA A 567 -47.96 18.40 33.46
N PHE A 568 -47.57 19.68 33.56
CA PHE A 568 -48.48 20.74 33.99
C PHE A 568 -49.65 20.92 33.02
N GLN A 569 -49.39 20.93 31.71
CA GLN A 569 -50.45 21.04 30.69
C GLN A 569 -51.46 19.89 30.77
N ALA A 570 -50.99 18.66 31.03
CA ALA A 570 -51.88 17.53 31.25
C ALA A 570 -52.77 17.74 32.50
N GLN A 571 -52.16 18.12 33.63
CA GLN A 571 -52.90 18.34 34.89
C GLN A 571 -53.88 19.52 34.83
N HIS A 572 -53.47 20.62 34.18
CA HIS A 572 -54.33 21.77 33.92
C HIS A 572 -55.53 21.35 33.06
N GLY A 573 -55.28 20.62 31.97
CA GLY A 573 -56.33 20.07 31.13
C GLY A 573 -57.33 19.21 31.91
N GLU A 574 -56.86 18.30 32.77
CA GLU A 574 -57.75 17.48 33.60
C GLU A 574 -58.57 18.29 34.62
N THR A 575 -57.93 19.24 35.31
CA THR A 575 -58.59 20.06 36.34
C THR A 575 -59.62 21.00 35.72
N HIS A 576 -59.27 21.64 34.59
CA HIS A 576 -60.17 22.45 33.78
C HIS A 576 -61.38 21.63 33.33
N CYS A 577 -61.14 20.41 32.85
CA CYS A 577 -62.18 19.48 32.41
C CYS A 577 -63.17 19.13 33.51
N ALA A 578 -62.66 18.73 34.68
CA ALA A 578 -63.46 18.36 35.82
C ALA A 578 -64.36 19.51 36.25
N ARG A 579 -63.81 20.74 36.31
CA ARG A 579 -64.57 21.95 36.60
C ARG A 579 -65.68 22.20 35.58
N LEU A 580 -65.38 22.14 34.27
CA LEU A 580 -66.38 22.36 33.22
C LEU A 580 -67.54 21.36 33.30
N TYR A 581 -67.24 20.08 33.50
CA TYR A 581 -68.27 19.06 33.64
C TYR A 581 -69.07 19.19 34.94
N GLU A 582 -68.45 19.61 36.04
CA GLU A 582 -69.13 19.88 37.31
C GLU A 582 -70.05 21.11 37.22
N GLU A 583 -69.56 22.23 36.69
CA GLU A 583 -70.33 23.46 36.46
C GLU A 583 -71.54 23.21 35.56
N ALA A 584 -71.36 22.40 34.51
CA ALA A 584 -72.45 21.99 33.63
C ALA A 584 -73.41 20.97 34.26
N LYS A 585 -73.08 20.36 35.41
CA LYS A 585 -73.77 19.19 35.97
C LYS A 585 -73.97 18.11 34.89
N ALA A 586 -72.90 17.83 34.16
CA ALA A 586 -72.87 16.84 33.10
C ALA A 586 -72.99 15.42 33.68
N ASP A 587 -73.89 14.64 33.09
CA ASP A 587 -74.08 13.22 33.44
C ASP A 587 -72.87 12.38 32.95
N ASP A 588 -72.66 11.19 33.54
CA ASP A 588 -71.49 10.35 33.24
C ASP A 588 -71.38 9.97 31.75
N ASP A 589 -72.52 9.81 31.06
CA ASP A 589 -72.59 9.56 29.61
C ASP A 589 -71.99 10.69 28.75
N LEU A 590 -71.89 11.93 29.28
CA LEU A 590 -71.28 13.06 28.58
C LEU A 590 -69.77 13.19 28.86
N ARG A 591 -69.30 12.67 30.00
CA ARG A 591 -67.89 12.75 30.41
C ARG A 591 -67.00 11.87 29.54
N ASP A 592 -67.49 10.67 29.21
CA ASP A 592 -66.82 9.71 28.33
C ASP A 592 -67.36 9.74 26.89
N ALA A 593 -68.11 10.79 26.55
CA ALA A 593 -68.75 10.93 25.25
C ALA A 593 -67.74 10.99 24.10
N GLN A 594 -68.14 10.40 22.98
CA GLN A 594 -67.48 10.62 21.70
C GLN A 594 -68.30 11.59 20.85
N LEU A 595 -67.62 12.57 20.28
CA LEU A 595 -68.13 13.47 19.27
C LEU A 595 -68.04 12.79 17.89
N ASP A 596 -69.20 12.61 17.25
CA ASP A 596 -69.31 12.11 15.89
C ASP A 596 -69.07 13.24 14.88
N LEU A 597 -68.00 13.06 14.10
CA LEU A 597 -67.56 13.99 13.05
C LEU A 597 -68.01 13.54 11.65
N GLY A 598 -68.93 12.58 11.54
CA GLY A 598 -69.38 12.02 10.28
C GLY A 598 -68.34 11.11 9.64
N GLU A 599 -67.94 11.38 8.38
CA GLU A 599 -67.02 10.51 7.62
C GLU A 599 -65.60 10.41 8.22
N LYS A 600 -65.24 11.30 9.15
CA LYS A 600 -63.93 11.34 9.82
C LYS A 600 -63.86 10.51 11.11
N GLY A 601 -64.97 9.90 11.52
CA GLY A 601 -65.04 9.01 12.68
C GLY A 601 -65.37 9.71 13.99
N LEU A 602 -65.07 9.03 15.10
CA LEU A 602 -65.43 9.44 16.45
C LEU A 602 -64.21 10.03 17.20
N LEU A 603 -64.41 11.15 17.89
CA LEU A 603 -63.37 11.80 18.70
C LEU A 603 -63.83 11.94 20.15
N PRO A 604 -63.00 11.68 21.17
CA PRO A 604 -63.40 11.94 22.56
C PRO A 604 -63.77 13.42 22.76
N LEU A 605 -64.98 13.69 23.25
CA LEU A 605 -65.47 15.06 23.54
C LEU A 605 -64.54 15.78 24.51
N ARG A 606 -63.96 15.04 25.45
CA ARG A 606 -62.93 15.50 26.39
C ARG A 606 -61.73 16.16 25.68
N ARG A 607 -61.36 15.72 24.48
CA ARG A 607 -60.25 16.31 23.72
C ARG A 607 -60.57 17.72 23.22
N LEU A 608 -61.83 17.96 22.85
CA LEU A 608 -62.32 19.27 22.44
C LEU A 608 -62.41 20.22 23.64
N LEU A 609 -63.01 19.77 24.74
CA LEU A 609 -63.30 20.65 25.89
C LEU A 609 -62.09 20.91 26.79
N CYS A 610 -61.13 19.98 26.84
CA CYS A 610 -60.16 19.94 27.94
C CYS A 610 -58.70 20.00 27.51
N HIS A 611 -58.43 19.82 26.21
CA HIS A 611 -57.07 19.78 25.67
C HIS A 611 -56.84 20.77 24.51
N LEU A 612 -57.86 21.56 24.14
CA LEU A 612 -57.68 22.67 23.22
C LEU A 612 -57.05 23.87 23.94
N PRO A 613 -56.19 24.65 23.26
CA PRO A 613 -55.60 25.89 23.80
C PRO A 613 -56.62 27.04 23.94
N ALA A 614 -57.89 26.81 23.62
CA ALA A 614 -58.99 27.76 23.72
C ALA A 614 -59.68 27.64 25.09
N ALA A 615 -60.14 28.75 25.66
CA ALA A 615 -60.95 28.72 26.87
C ALA A 615 -62.33 28.14 26.54
N ALA A 616 -62.56 26.90 26.96
CA ALA A 616 -63.83 26.22 26.74
C ALA A 616 -64.85 26.55 27.83
N THR A 617 -66.12 26.54 27.47
CA THR A 617 -67.26 26.63 28.39
C THR A 617 -68.25 25.53 28.03
N LEU A 618 -68.82 24.87 29.05
CA LEU A 618 -69.89 23.90 28.87
C LEU A 618 -71.08 24.35 29.71
N THR A 619 -72.17 24.73 29.06
CA THR A 619 -73.35 25.25 29.74
C THR A 619 -74.53 24.31 29.55
N ARG A 620 -75.17 23.92 30.66
CA ARG A 620 -76.40 23.12 30.62
C ARG A 620 -77.62 24.03 30.56
N HIS A 621 -78.47 23.79 29.58
CA HIS A 621 -79.78 24.42 29.47
C HIS A 621 -80.89 23.36 29.56
N GLY A 622 -82.04 23.73 30.13
CA GLY A 622 -83.15 22.80 30.38
C GLY A 622 -83.37 22.55 31.87
N GLY A 623 -84.47 21.87 32.22
CA GLY A 623 -84.90 21.65 33.61
C GLY A 623 -85.94 20.53 33.69
N LEU A 624 -86.56 20.32 34.86
CA LEU A 624 -87.49 19.20 35.15
C LEU A 624 -88.61 18.95 34.11
N PHE A 625 -88.90 19.92 33.22
CA PHE A 625 -89.95 19.85 32.19
C PHE A 625 -89.48 20.22 30.77
N ARG A 626 -88.16 20.30 30.52
CA ARG A 626 -87.58 20.57 29.19
C ARG A 626 -86.38 19.65 28.95
N ASP A 627 -86.23 19.16 27.73
CA ASP A 627 -85.10 18.33 27.33
C ASP A 627 -83.78 19.03 27.70
N THR A 628 -82.88 18.28 28.32
CA THR A 628 -81.56 18.79 28.69
C THR A 628 -80.72 18.93 27.43
N ARG A 629 -80.18 20.13 27.19
CA ARG A 629 -79.26 20.43 26.10
C ARG A 629 -77.98 21.03 26.67
N TYR A 630 -76.84 20.67 26.10
CA TYR A 630 -75.54 21.20 26.50
C TYR A 630 -75.01 22.10 25.38
N GLU A 631 -74.66 23.33 25.71
CA GLU A 631 -74.02 24.28 24.80
C GLU A 631 -72.51 24.32 25.11
N VAL A 632 -71.70 24.15 24.07
CA VAL A 632 -70.24 24.25 24.13
C VAL A 632 -69.87 25.60 23.54
N GLY A 633 -69.05 26.35 24.27
CA GLY A 633 -68.38 27.56 23.79
C GLY A 633 -66.87 27.35 23.80
N LEU A 634 -66.17 27.82 22.78
CA LEU A 634 -64.71 27.78 22.67
C LEU A 634 -64.23 29.20 22.37
N GLN A 635 -63.55 29.84 23.32
CA GLN A 635 -63.01 31.18 23.17
C GLN A 635 -61.53 31.11 22.79
N ALA A 636 -61.19 31.70 21.66
CA ALA A 636 -59.83 31.83 21.19
C ALA A 636 -59.49 33.30 20.94
N GLN A 637 -58.25 33.69 21.20
CA GLN A 637 -57.77 35.05 20.94
C GLN A 637 -57.12 35.12 19.56
N GLY A 638 -57.87 35.62 18.58
CA GLY A 638 -57.39 35.80 17.20
C GLY A 638 -56.80 37.18 16.94
N LYS A 639 -56.24 37.39 15.74
CA LYS A 639 -55.64 38.67 15.31
C LYS A 639 -56.61 39.86 15.34
N SER A 640 -57.92 39.61 15.26
CA SER A 640 -58.99 40.61 15.27
C SER A 640 -59.68 40.80 16.63
N GLY A 641 -59.21 40.13 17.68
CA GLY A 641 -59.82 40.13 19.02
C GLY A 641 -60.26 38.74 19.47
N VAL A 642 -60.94 38.66 20.61
CA VAL A 642 -61.50 37.41 21.15
C VAL A 642 -62.65 36.96 20.25
N GLN A 643 -62.59 35.72 19.77
CA GLN A 643 -63.65 35.06 19.02
C GLN A 643 -64.15 33.86 19.83
N THR A 644 -65.47 33.66 19.83
CA THR A 644 -66.15 32.56 20.54
C THR A 644 -66.89 31.70 19.54
N LEU A 645 -66.50 30.43 19.42
CA LEU A 645 -67.25 29.43 18.67
C LEU A 645 -68.23 28.75 19.63
N THR A 646 -69.54 28.88 19.42
CA THR A 646 -70.57 28.20 20.20
C THR A 646 -71.24 27.09 19.39
N GLY A 647 -71.78 26.07 20.04
CA GLY A 647 -72.57 25.01 19.41
C GLY A 647 -73.31 24.14 20.41
N THR A 648 -74.42 23.54 20.00
CA THR A 648 -75.29 22.71 20.85
C THR A 648 -74.98 21.22 20.65
N LEU A 649 -74.71 20.49 21.73
CA LEU A 649 -74.53 19.03 21.71
C LEU A 649 -75.88 18.31 21.64
N ALA A 650 -76.05 17.47 20.63
CA ALA A 650 -77.21 16.62 20.42
C ALA A 650 -76.82 15.14 20.33
N PRO A 651 -77.65 14.18 20.82
CA PRO A 651 -77.36 12.76 20.69
C PRO A 651 -77.30 12.31 19.21
N ALA A 652 -76.30 11.51 18.84
CA ALA A 652 -76.09 11.06 17.45
C ALA A 652 -76.67 9.67 17.12
N GLY A 653 -77.45 9.10 18.05
CA GLY A 653 -78.19 7.85 17.84
C GLY A 653 -77.57 6.58 18.46
N ALA A 654 -76.31 6.63 18.91
CA ALA A 654 -75.68 5.57 19.71
C ALA A 654 -75.41 6.06 21.16
N PRO A 655 -75.50 5.19 22.19
CA PRO A 655 -75.18 5.57 23.56
C PRO A 655 -73.76 6.13 23.68
N GLY A 656 -73.60 7.26 24.38
CA GLY A 656 -72.31 7.94 24.53
C GLY A 656 -71.78 8.63 23.27
N VAL A 657 -72.54 8.69 22.17
CA VAL A 657 -72.15 9.39 20.94
C VAL A 657 -73.00 10.64 20.72
N TRP A 658 -72.32 11.78 20.58
CA TRP A 658 -72.91 13.11 20.48
C TRP A 658 -72.44 13.79 19.20
N ARG A 659 -73.20 14.77 18.72
CA ARG A 659 -72.84 15.60 17.57
C ARG A 659 -73.01 17.07 17.94
N LEU A 660 -72.05 17.91 17.55
CA LEU A 660 -72.16 19.36 17.71
C LEU A 660 -73.04 19.90 16.57
N THR A 661 -74.07 20.64 16.92
CA THR A 661 -75.07 21.22 16.03
C THR A 661 -75.21 22.71 16.30
N GLU A 662 -75.89 23.46 15.42
CA GLU A 662 -76.15 24.90 15.64
C GLU A 662 -74.87 25.73 15.88
N ILE A 663 -73.77 25.39 15.18
CA ILE A 663 -72.46 26.02 15.41
C ILE A 663 -72.47 27.47 14.91
N ALA A 664 -72.08 28.40 15.76
CA ALA A 664 -71.98 29.83 15.47
C ALA A 664 -70.62 30.40 15.94
N LEU A 665 -70.17 31.50 15.33
CA LEU A 665 -68.95 32.22 15.70
C LEU A 665 -69.31 33.66 16.05
N GLU A 666 -68.77 34.19 17.14
CA GLU A 666 -68.98 35.58 17.56
C GLU A 666 -67.66 36.27 17.93
N PRO A 667 -67.35 37.48 17.43
CA PRO A 667 -68.08 38.23 16.40
C PRO A 667 -67.68 37.81 14.98
N GLY A 668 -68.67 37.59 14.10
CA GLY A 668 -68.45 37.45 12.65
C GLY A 668 -69.04 36.17 12.05
N PRO A 669 -69.15 36.06 10.71
CA PRO A 669 -69.72 34.88 10.08
C PRO A 669 -68.74 33.70 10.05
N LEU A 670 -69.19 32.53 10.50
CA LEU A 670 -68.45 31.27 10.36
C LEU A 670 -68.54 30.77 8.91
N ARG A 671 -67.40 30.67 8.21
CA ARG A 671 -67.34 30.09 6.86
C ARG A 671 -67.26 28.57 6.99
N ASP A 672 -68.35 27.88 6.67
CA ASP A 672 -68.46 26.41 6.66
C ASP A 672 -68.08 25.75 8.01
N ALA A 673 -69.05 25.73 8.93
CA ALA A 673 -68.87 25.31 10.32
C ALA A 673 -68.28 23.90 10.51
N PRO A 674 -68.72 22.86 9.75
CA PRO A 674 -68.15 21.52 9.86
C PRO A 674 -66.67 21.46 9.48
N ALA A 675 -66.26 22.12 8.39
CA ALA A 675 -64.88 22.10 7.92
C ALA A 675 -63.92 22.83 8.87
N THR A 676 -64.37 23.92 9.50
CA THR A 676 -63.58 24.68 10.49
C THR A 676 -63.40 23.90 11.79
N LEU A 677 -64.47 23.28 12.31
CA LEU A 677 -64.39 22.39 13.47
C LEU A 677 -63.48 21.19 13.19
N ASP A 678 -63.55 20.62 11.99
CA ASP A 678 -62.68 19.52 11.58
C ASP A 678 -61.20 19.91 11.54
N LEU A 679 -60.87 21.11 11.05
CA LEU A 679 -59.49 21.62 11.02
C LEU A 679 -58.95 21.81 12.45
N CYS A 680 -59.76 22.42 13.33
CA CYS A 680 -59.48 22.58 14.75
C CYS A 680 -59.24 21.25 15.47
N LEU A 681 -60.02 20.23 15.15
CA LEU A 681 -59.93 18.92 15.80
C LEU A 681 -58.75 18.07 15.28
N GLY A 682 -58.42 18.19 13.99
CA GLY A 682 -57.26 17.55 13.39
C GLY A 682 -55.93 18.23 13.72
N HIS A 683 -55.95 19.55 13.91
CA HIS A 683 -54.80 20.40 14.26
C HIS A 683 -55.19 21.38 15.38
N PRO A 684 -55.27 20.92 16.64
CA PRO A 684 -55.60 21.72 17.84
C PRO A 684 -54.85 23.05 17.97
N ASP A 685 -53.59 23.03 17.55
CA ASP A 685 -52.65 24.15 17.51
C ASP A 685 -53.02 25.24 16.49
N ARG A 686 -53.76 24.87 15.44
CA ARG A 686 -54.20 25.77 14.36
C ARG A 686 -55.63 26.25 14.54
N CYS A 687 -56.30 25.88 15.63
CA CYS A 687 -57.68 26.30 15.88
C CYS A 687 -57.83 27.80 16.19
N VAL A 688 -56.71 28.49 16.44
CA VAL A 688 -56.64 29.91 16.78
C VAL A 688 -56.36 30.79 15.54
N ASP A 689 -55.89 30.19 14.45
CA ASP A 689 -55.56 30.85 13.17
C ASP A 689 -56.76 30.88 12.21
#